data_AF-A0A430LAX6-F1
#
_entry.id   AF-A0A430LAX6-F1
#
_cell.length_a   1.000
_cell.length_b   1.000
_cell.length_c   1.000
_cell.angle_alpha   90.00
_cell.angle_beta   90.00
_cell.angle_gamma   90.00
#
_symmetry.space_group_name_H-M   'P 1'
#
loop_
_entity.id
_entity.type
_entity.pdbx_description
1 polymer ?
#
loop_
_entity_poly.entity_id
_entity_poly.type
_entity_poly.pdbx_seq_one_letter_code
_entity_poly.pdbx_strand_id
1 'polypeptide(L)'
;MRDVSSFSRSVEGPDGRYTYRDDDETHQSSAVANSEPPAPISTSAQPSERDVASCNGTAADSGYAIDRNGPFDSELPSEVTTPDERPRVLHTYNVASPSTVQPSFVGESWYASYFMRGFAPGCTSFHRPIDDCNQTVQNVSRDTPRQSGPRRSPPPQGRTEISDLPRPDLMDRLIHAYFDRFHTFCPIVGKELFATSLHDGTVSRTLLRCVLFVGSLHCDLEVLHVMGHSTRFDANADLYNKATASFDGDTQSDRISMVLSSYLLHYWFGNPTSYRDAHWWLAAAIRSAQCMGYHRSTKESQMPPQERLRWKRIWWCLYIRDRQTSLSTGSPMVINDLDHDVEELVMADLSDETPETARYIISQMELNKTAARLYFLHCSPSRLPLSKEASVRQTAMEDIQMTLQSWYTTSEGINISKRDHHLTLTLKICFYYYFINLLQRLQRQSNRGGDTKPILDAALQVFGLVEDSLLYWTPEHFPMIYVSALFSAMIAVAADGSMSPPRSDQLLCKIRPGLLALKQFESVYNLARWIRNFFMDILNRSESHIGDKTARTQELIEPPRQAQEGQPITPESVAQAPAENTTSATPISAEQPDYSTPSLNVEDSSFLFGHDAREDECHHPELARVGLFSLGLAVAGVTSFTLFGQTSRQSSTLPLPETPKIHHDTSTANIKAACAEFEQIIGKEHISTERIDLVTHSGSDYQSYAWTEENAILSNVVLYPETTEQVSQIVKVCFRRRIPVTPYSGGTSIEGQYIPQFQGVCIDFTRMNQIKEINPVDLDCIVQPGIGWVDLNDELASHGLFFPPDPGPGAMIGGMVGTGCSGTNAAAYGTMKDWVLSLTVVLADGTIIQTRQRARKSSAGYDLTRVFVGSEGTLGLVTEATLKLAVKPPHEVVAVCTFPTLRAAASAVREVASSGIQVAAVEILDEVQMRNINLAALTRLKWKEEPTLFFKFAGSDDFIVKHIAKKVGEITKRNGSSTYTFASDEAERDELWSARKAALWSMLAQRQKPTDKVWTTDVAVPLSRLPDIIELAKADIEESGLMGSIVGHVGDGNFHTLLLFPEEKRPIAEAVVHRMVDMAIEMKGTATGEHGIGLVKRDYLEKELGKETVDTMRTMKNAFDPMCILNCDKVIRMKPVEGE
;
A
#
# COMPACT_ATOMS: atom_id res chain seq x y z
N MET A 1 3.24 4.81 55.84
CA MET A 1 3.26 4.84 57.32
C MET A 1 4.47 5.66 57.71
N ARG A 2 4.30 6.83 58.34
CA ARG A 2 5.34 7.84 58.68
C ARG A 2 6.03 8.52 57.47
N ASP A 3 6.43 9.80 57.50
CA ASP A 3 6.03 10.94 58.35
C ASP A 3 6.37 12.28 57.62
N VAL A 4 5.43 13.25 57.64
CA VAL A 4 5.55 14.68 58.09
C VAL A 4 6.71 15.55 57.52
N SER A 5 6.54 16.78 56.99
CA SER A 5 5.70 17.93 57.45
C SER A 5 5.39 19.06 56.41
N SER A 6 4.19 19.67 56.51
CA SER A 6 3.80 21.13 56.48
C SER A 6 4.69 22.23 55.85
N PHE A 7 4.21 23.38 55.34
CA PHE A 7 2.90 23.90 54.87
C PHE A 7 3.13 25.34 54.34
N SER A 8 2.32 25.83 53.39
CA SER A 8 1.90 27.24 53.37
C SER A 8 0.48 27.35 52.80
N ARG A 9 -0.33 28.30 53.30
CA ARG A 9 -1.69 28.60 52.82
C ARG A 9 -1.75 30.06 52.41
N SER A 10 -2.35 30.34 51.26
CA SER A 10 -2.89 31.67 50.97
C SER A 10 -4.18 31.91 51.78
N VAL A 11 -4.55 33.18 51.95
CA VAL A 11 -5.81 33.59 52.61
C VAL A 11 -6.64 34.37 51.59
N GLU A 12 -7.94 34.12 51.61
CA GLU A 12 -8.91 34.68 50.67
C GLU A 12 -9.30 36.13 51.03
N GLY A 13 -9.26 37.03 50.05
CA GLY A 13 -9.76 38.39 50.19
C GLY A 13 -11.30 38.47 50.10
N PRO A 14 -11.95 39.50 50.68
CA PRO A 14 -13.41 39.64 50.66
C PRO A 14 -14.02 39.94 49.27
N ASP A 15 -13.19 40.03 48.22
CA ASP A 15 -13.55 40.12 46.81
C ASP A 15 -13.24 38.84 46.00
N GLY A 16 -12.83 37.75 46.67
CA GLY A 16 -12.64 36.43 46.07
C GLY A 16 -11.38 36.29 45.19
N ARG A 17 -10.37 37.15 45.37
CA ARG A 17 -9.11 37.11 44.62
C ARG A 17 -7.93 36.75 45.51
N TYR A 18 -7.06 35.88 44.99
CA TYR A 18 -5.77 35.57 45.57
C TYR A 18 -4.69 36.38 44.82
N THR A 19 -3.90 37.16 45.56
CA THR A 19 -2.74 37.89 45.02
C THR A 19 -1.46 37.36 45.67
N TYR A 20 -0.45 37.08 44.83
CA TYR A 20 0.92 36.92 45.31
C TYR A 20 1.58 38.28 45.47
N ARG A 21 2.65 38.32 46.27
CA ARG A 21 3.41 39.52 46.60
C ARG A 21 4.89 39.22 46.36
N ASP A 22 5.48 39.95 45.42
CA ASP A 22 6.92 40.01 45.26
C ASP A 22 7.51 40.99 46.29
N ASP A 23 8.65 40.64 46.87
CA ASP A 23 9.53 41.51 47.65
C ASP A 23 11.00 41.14 47.29
N ASP A 24 11.91 42.11 47.34
CA ASP A 24 13.25 42.09 46.71
C ASP A 24 14.35 41.19 47.38
N GLU A 25 15.46 40.91 46.68
CA GLU A 25 16.75 41.63 46.93
C GLU A 25 17.99 41.15 46.12
N THR A 26 18.50 42.09 45.29
CA THR A 26 19.91 42.49 45.05
C THR A 26 21.05 41.49 44.75
N HIS A 27 21.90 41.87 43.77
CA HIS A 27 23.30 42.26 44.07
C HIS A 27 23.93 43.14 42.97
N GLN A 28 24.78 44.11 43.36
CA GLN A 28 25.58 44.99 42.47
C GLN A 28 26.98 44.38 42.22
N SER A 29 27.89 44.84 41.34
CA SER A 29 28.18 46.13 40.68
C SER A 29 28.99 45.88 39.36
N SER A 30 29.54 46.80 38.56
CA SER A 30 30.03 48.19 38.76
C SER A 30 30.31 48.98 37.47
N ALA A 31 30.12 50.32 37.51
CA ALA A 31 30.94 51.38 36.86
C ALA A 31 30.98 51.50 35.29
N VAL A 32 31.11 52.68 34.63
CA VAL A 32 31.10 54.12 35.03
C VAL A 32 30.93 55.02 33.76
N ALA A 33 30.55 56.31 33.94
CA ALA A 33 30.75 57.50 33.05
C ALA A 33 29.61 58.03 32.12
N ASN A 34 28.87 59.01 32.67
CA ASN A 34 28.73 60.43 32.21
C ASN A 34 27.88 60.89 30.99
N SER A 35 27.18 62.01 31.26
CA SER A 35 26.82 63.18 30.41
C SER A 35 25.68 63.13 29.36
N GLU A 36 24.50 63.56 29.82
CA GLU A 36 23.51 64.47 29.18
C GLU A 36 24.10 65.83 28.70
N PRO A 37 23.32 66.78 28.09
CA PRO A 37 22.12 66.76 27.20
C PRO A 37 22.35 67.74 25.99
N PRO A 38 21.40 68.53 25.38
CA PRO A 38 19.92 68.57 25.34
C PRO A 38 19.28 68.71 23.90
N ALA A 39 17.97 69.00 23.85
CA ALA A 39 17.13 69.34 22.67
C ALA A 39 17.25 70.87 22.29
N PRO A 40 16.34 71.62 21.57
CA PRO A 40 14.90 71.40 21.22
C PRO A 40 14.32 72.00 19.87
N ILE A 41 13.00 71.77 19.60
CA ILE A 41 11.88 72.66 19.10
C ILE A 41 12.21 73.73 17.98
N SER A 42 11.51 73.91 16.82
CA SER A 42 10.12 74.45 16.67
C SER A 42 9.53 74.61 15.21
N THR A 43 8.17 74.62 15.13
CA THR A 43 7.20 75.44 14.32
C THR A 43 7.29 75.75 12.79
N SER A 44 6.27 75.25 12.05
CA SER A 44 5.30 75.91 11.11
C SER A 44 5.57 77.19 10.28
N ALA A 45 5.09 77.22 9.00
CA ALA A 45 4.21 78.27 8.41
C ALA A 45 3.70 77.95 6.95
N GLN A 46 2.65 78.66 6.50
CA GLN A 46 2.06 78.73 5.12
C GLN A 46 2.16 80.20 4.59
N PRO A 47 1.72 80.68 3.37
CA PRO A 47 0.56 80.25 2.55
C PRO A 47 0.61 80.44 0.97
N SER A 48 -0.56 80.22 0.32
CA SER A 48 -1.20 80.91 -0.85
C SER A 48 -0.86 80.69 -2.36
N GLU A 49 -1.81 80.04 -3.06
CA GLU A 49 -2.61 80.48 -4.26
C GLU A 49 -2.20 80.38 -5.77
N ARG A 50 -3.27 80.21 -6.60
CA ARG A 50 -3.47 80.28 -8.09
C ARG A 50 -3.37 78.95 -8.88
N ASP A 51 -4.34 78.45 -9.68
CA ASP A 51 -5.33 78.97 -10.68
C ASP A 51 -4.84 78.81 -12.16
N VAL A 52 -5.62 78.43 -13.20
CA VAL A 52 -7.06 78.07 -13.36
C VAL A 52 -7.34 77.30 -14.69
N ALA A 53 -8.57 76.74 -14.86
CA ALA A 53 -9.24 76.24 -16.10
C ALA A 53 -8.77 74.90 -16.74
N SER A 54 -9.60 74.09 -17.44
CA SER A 54 -11.08 73.87 -17.56
C SER A 54 -11.30 72.56 -18.38
N CYS A 55 -12.48 72.01 -18.76
CA CYS A 55 -13.92 72.37 -18.69
C CYS A 55 -14.80 71.07 -18.68
N ASN A 56 -16.09 71.14 -19.08
CA ASN A 56 -17.09 70.03 -19.00
C ASN A 56 -17.95 69.79 -20.26
N GLY A 57 -18.57 68.59 -20.35
CA GLY A 57 -19.74 68.26 -21.19
C GLY A 57 -19.89 66.75 -21.44
N THR A 58 -21.06 66.11 -21.54
CA THR A 58 -22.49 66.48 -21.36
C THR A 58 -23.31 65.19 -21.12
N ALA A 59 -24.56 65.27 -20.65
CA ALA A 59 -25.39 64.09 -20.32
C ALA A 59 -26.81 64.13 -20.95
N ALA A 60 -27.34 62.95 -21.33
CA ALA A 60 -28.74 62.62 -21.65
C ALA A 60 -28.85 61.11 -21.98
N ASP A 61 -30.01 60.45 -22.09
CA ASP A 61 -31.23 60.41 -21.25
C ASP A 61 -32.11 59.21 -21.71
N SER A 62 -32.95 58.63 -20.85
CA SER A 62 -33.87 57.48 -21.09
C SER A 62 -33.23 56.13 -21.54
N GLY A 63 -33.84 54.95 -21.40
CA GLY A 63 -35.02 54.55 -20.62
C GLY A 63 -36.18 53.94 -21.44
N TYR A 64 -36.35 52.61 -21.42
CA TYR A 64 -37.62 51.83 -21.39
C TYR A 64 -37.35 50.31 -21.52
N ALA A 65 -38.39 49.46 -21.42
CA ALA A 65 -38.32 48.00 -21.40
C ALA A 65 -39.54 47.34 -22.11
N ILE A 66 -39.64 46.00 -22.02
CA ILE A 66 -40.81 45.13 -22.33
C ILE A 66 -40.91 44.55 -23.77
N ASP A 67 -40.44 43.31 -23.89
CA ASP A 67 -41.15 42.08 -24.34
C ASP A 67 -41.64 41.84 -25.80
N ARG A 68 -41.59 40.55 -26.17
CA ARG A 68 -42.35 39.76 -27.19
C ARG A 68 -42.13 39.89 -28.73
N ASN A 69 -42.02 38.68 -29.31
CA ASN A 69 -42.38 38.23 -30.69
C ASN A 69 -41.48 38.57 -31.91
N GLY A 70 -41.14 37.54 -32.71
CA GLY A 70 -40.74 37.62 -34.13
C GLY A 70 -41.91 37.19 -35.05
N PRO A 71 -41.71 36.51 -36.22
CA PRO A 71 -40.49 36.09 -36.92
C PRO A 71 -40.45 36.57 -38.41
N PHE A 72 -40.11 35.71 -39.40
CA PHE A 72 -39.86 35.91 -40.86
C PHE A 72 -38.45 36.48 -41.18
N ASP A 73 -37.61 35.90 -42.06
CA ASP A 73 -37.71 35.55 -43.50
C ASP A 73 -37.56 36.76 -44.45
N SER A 74 -36.85 36.72 -45.59
CA SER A 74 -36.05 35.66 -46.26
C SER A 74 -35.12 36.25 -47.37
N GLU A 75 -34.29 35.40 -48.04
CA GLU A 75 -33.65 35.61 -49.37
C GLU A 75 -32.51 36.68 -49.48
N LEU A 76 -31.48 36.66 -50.36
CA LEU A 76 -30.83 35.78 -51.38
C LEU A 76 -29.42 36.44 -51.71
N PRO A 77 -28.57 36.04 -52.69
CA PRO A 77 -27.97 34.72 -53.04
C PRO A 77 -26.43 34.73 -53.35
N SER A 78 -25.86 33.56 -53.70
CA SER A 78 -24.75 33.32 -54.69
C SER A 78 -23.29 33.79 -54.39
N GLU A 79 -22.20 33.12 -54.82
CA GLU A 79 -22.02 31.88 -55.62
C GLU A 79 -20.60 31.22 -55.51
N VAL A 80 -20.49 29.93 -55.92
CA VAL A 80 -19.30 29.05 -56.26
C VAL A 80 -17.92 29.29 -55.57
N THR A 81 -17.29 28.31 -54.91
CA THR A 81 -16.70 27.08 -55.53
C THR A 81 -16.34 25.96 -54.52
N THR A 82 -16.27 24.73 -55.02
CA THR A 82 -15.83 23.45 -54.40
C THR A 82 -14.88 22.71 -55.40
N PRO A 83 -14.27 21.52 -55.15
CA PRO A 83 -14.46 20.55 -54.04
C PRO A 83 -13.15 19.94 -53.44
N ASP A 84 -13.29 19.12 -52.38
CA ASP A 84 -12.98 17.66 -52.42
C ASP A 84 -13.59 16.94 -51.17
N GLU A 85 -13.59 15.60 -51.15
CA GLU A 85 -14.48 14.79 -50.29
C GLU A 85 -13.85 14.18 -49.02
N ARG A 86 -14.64 14.09 -47.94
CA ARG A 86 -14.64 12.95 -46.98
C ARG A 86 -16.08 12.67 -46.48
N PRO A 87 -16.54 11.40 -46.47
CA PRO A 87 -17.92 11.08 -46.10
C PRO A 87 -18.16 11.06 -44.59
N ARG A 88 -19.37 11.43 -44.16
CA ARG A 88 -19.92 11.08 -42.85
C ARG A 88 -20.54 9.68 -42.91
N VAL A 89 -20.35 8.88 -41.87
CA VAL A 89 -21.18 7.71 -41.57
C VAL A 89 -21.71 7.87 -40.15
N LEU A 90 -23.03 7.82 -39.97
CA LEU A 90 -23.63 7.71 -38.65
C LEU A 90 -23.57 6.25 -38.22
N HIS A 91 -23.23 6.00 -36.96
CA HIS A 91 -23.75 4.83 -36.25
C HIS A 91 -24.16 5.22 -34.83
N THR A 92 -25.43 5.00 -34.53
CA THR A 92 -25.95 4.94 -33.16
C THR A 92 -25.46 3.67 -32.49
N TYR A 93 -25.14 3.75 -31.20
CA TYR A 93 -24.87 2.58 -30.36
C TYR A 93 -25.80 2.58 -29.16
N ASN A 94 -26.56 1.49 -29.01
CA ASN A 94 -27.30 1.20 -27.79
C ASN A 94 -26.30 0.87 -26.67
N VAL A 95 -26.46 1.49 -25.50
CA VAL A 95 -25.71 1.10 -24.30
C VAL A 95 -26.36 -0.15 -23.72
N ALA A 96 -25.79 -1.31 -24.01
CA ALA A 96 -26.14 -2.56 -23.33
C ALA A 96 -25.51 -2.60 -21.93
N SER A 97 -26.21 -3.18 -20.96
CA SER A 97 -25.78 -3.25 -19.57
C SER A 97 -24.46 -4.01 -19.40
N PRO A 98 -23.52 -3.53 -18.55
CA PRO A 98 -22.26 -4.22 -18.29
C PRO A 98 -22.46 -5.45 -17.40
N SER A 99 -22.66 -6.61 -18.00
CA SER A 99 -22.66 -7.89 -17.28
C SER A 99 -21.25 -8.30 -16.84
N THR A 100 -21.14 -8.74 -15.58
CA THR A 100 -20.05 -9.54 -14.99
C THR A 100 -18.71 -9.54 -15.74
N VAL A 101 -17.95 -8.44 -15.65
CA VAL A 101 -16.57 -8.40 -16.15
C VAL A 101 -15.65 -9.06 -15.12
N GLN A 102 -15.24 -10.31 -15.39
CA GLN A 102 -14.12 -10.91 -14.66
C GLN A 102 -12.84 -10.08 -14.89
N PRO A 103 -11.98 -9.89 -13.87
CA PRO A 103 -10.76 -9.10 -14.00
C PRO A 103 -9.81 -9.73 -15.03
N SER A 104 -9.42 -8.96 -16.04
CA SER A 104 -8.53 -9.42 -17.11
C SER A 104 -7.10 -9.61 -16.60
N PHE A 105 -6.54 -10.81 -16.81
CA PHE A 105 -5.14 -11.12 -16.51
C PHE A 105 -4.16 -10.26 -17.34
N VAL A 106 -3.17 -9.64 -16.67
CA VAL A 106 -2.14 -8.78 -17.29
C VAL A 106 -0.79 -9.01 -16.59
N GLY A 107 0.14 -9.72 -17.24
CA GLY A 107 1.50 -9.94 -16.71
C GLY A 107 2.19 -11.14 -17.34
N GLU A 108 3.15 -10.90 -18.25
CA GLU A 108 3.73 -11.92 -19.13
C GLU A 108 4.38 -13.08 -18.38
N SER A 109 5.26 -12.82 -17.42
CA SER A 109 5.64 -13.84 -16.43
C SER A 109 5.28 -13.42 -15.00
N TRP A 110 3.97 -13.20 -14.77
CA TRP A 110 3.40 -13.08 -13.40
C TRP A 110 3.98 -14.16 -12.48
N TYR A 111 4.17 -15.38 -12.99
CA TYR A 111 4.68 -16.49 -12.22
C TYR A 111 6.19 -16.35 -11.85
N ALA A 112 7.05 -15.75 -12.69
CA ALA A 112 8.43 -15.46 -12.29
C ALA A 112 8.48 -14.26 -11.33
N SER A 113 7.63 -13.26 -11.53
CA SER A 113 7.44 -12.14 -10.59
C SER A 113 6.94 -12.65 -9.22
N TYR A 114 6.04 -13.63 -9.21
CA TYR A 114 5.57 -14.35 -8.03
C TYR A 114 6.69 -15.16 -7.37
N PHE A 115 7.55 -15.87 -8.13
CA PHE A 115 8.74 -16.51 -7.53
C PHE A 115 9.68 -15.50 -6.90
N MET A 116 9.98 -14.40 -7.60
CA MET A 116 10.81 -13.30 -7.10
C MET A 116 10.11 -12.39 -6.08
N ARG A 117 8.90 -12.75 -5.59
CA ARG A 117 8.18 -12.02 -4.53
C ARG A 117 7.53 -12.93 -3.47
N GLY A 118 7.57 -14.26 -3.65
CA GLY A 118 6.66 -15.18 -2.95
C GLY A 118 7.27 -16.50 -2.46
N PHE A 119 8.56 -16.77 -2.69
CA PHE A 119 9.20 -18.00 -2.19
C PHE A 119 9.58 -17.93 -0.69
N ALA A 120 8.58 -17.73 0.16
CA ALA A 120 8.63 -18.06 1.58
C ALA A 120 8.08 -19.48 1.80
N PRO A 121 8.68 -20.32 2.67
CA PRO A 121 8.16 -21.65 2.93
C PRO A 121 6.76 -21.59 3.58
N GLY A 122 5.72 -22.07 2.89
CA GLY A 122 4.37 -22.23 3.48
C GLY A 122 3.15 -21.98 2.58
N CYS A 123 3.30 -21.41 1.37
CA CYS A 123 2.15 -21.03 0.54
C CYS A 123 1.96 -21.89 -0.72
N THR A 124 0.75 -22.41 -0.92
CA THR A 124 0.35 -23.23 -2.10
C THR A 124 -0.81 -22.62 -2.90
N SER A 125 -0.89 -21.28 -2.98
CA SER A 125 -1.95 -20.55 -3.69
C SER A 125 -1.47 -19.97 -5.02
N PHE A 126 -2.16 -20.30 -6.12
CA PHE A 126 -1.71 -20.07 -7.50
C PHE A 126 -2.04 -18.68 -8.09
N HIS A 127 -2.71 -17.77 -7.35
CA HIS A 127 -3.20 -16.50 -7.89
C HIS A 127 -3.07 -15.29 -6.94
N ARG A 128 -2.72 -14.13 -7.50
CA ARG A 128 -2.95 -12.77 -6.96
C ARG A 128 -3.39 -11.84 -8.11
N PRO A 129 -4.34 -10.91 -7.90
CA PRO A 129 -4.65 -9.82 -8.84
C PRO A 129 -3.47 -8.84 -9.04
N ILE A 130 -3.69 -7.84 -9.91
CA ILE A 130 -2.63 -6.96 -10.46
C ILE A 130 -2.68 -5.54 -9.92
N ASP A 131 -3.75 -5.14 -9.23
CA ASP A 131 -3.93 -3.77 -8.71
C ASP A 131 -2.85 -3.37 -7.67
N ASP A 132 -2.23 -4.35 -7.01
CA ASP A 132 -1.05 -4.18 -6.12
C ASP A 132 0.17 -3.55 -6.84
N CYS A 133 0.31 -3.71 -8.16
CA CYS A 133 1.58 -3.43 -8.87
C CYS A 133 2.05 -1.96 -8.82
N ASN A 134 1.13 -1.00 -8.63
CA ASN A 134 1.49 0.42 -8.58
C ASN A 134 2.19 0.85 -7.27
N GLN A 135 2.13 0.07 -6.19
CA GLN A 135 2.72 0.48 -4.91
C GLN A 135 4.24 0.22 -4.80
N THR A 136 4.83 -0.58 -5.70
CA THR A 136 6.20 -1.11 -5.53
C THR A 136 7.35 -0.11 -5.69
N VAL A 137 7.11 1.19 -5.94
CA VAL A 137 8.17 2.17 -6.25
C VAL A 137 8.45 3.16 -5.09
N GLN A 138 7.53 3.34 -4.14
CA GLN A 138 7.64 4.42 -3.13
C GLN A 138 8.04 3.95 -1.72
N ASN A 139 7.52 2.83 -1.20
CA ASN A 139 7.74 2.41 0.19
C ASN A 139 9.08 1.66 0.42
N VAL A 140 10.18 2.27 -0.03
CA VAL A 140 11.55 1.82 0.15
C VAL A 140 12.46 3.00 0.53
N SER A 141 12.31 3.50 1.76
CA SER A 141 13.41 4.11 2.53
C SER A 141 13.27 3.95 4.05
N ARG A 142 14.08 3.01 4.62
CA ARG A 142 14.26 2.69 6.05
C ARG A 142 12.99 2.15 6.78
N ASP A 143 13.06 1.28 7.79
CA ASP A 143 14.19 0.58 8.45
C ASP A 143 13.96 -0.95 8.55
N THR A 144 15.03 -1.70 8.86
CA THR A 144 14.94 -3.10 9.31
C THR A 144 15.81 -3.28 10.56
N PRO A 145 15.25 -3.70 11.71
CA PRO A 145 16.01 -3.78 12.96
C PRO A 145 17.02 -4.94 12.96
N ARG A 146 18.17 -4.74 13.61
CA ARG A 146 19.20 -5.77 13.80
C ARG A 146 18.79 -6.76 14.88
N GLN A 147 18.10 -7.84 14.52
CA GLN A 147 18.00 -9.01 15.41
C GLN A 147 19.30 -9.83 15.42
N SER A 148 19.76 -10.23 16.61
CA SER A 148 21.05 -10.89 16.82
C SER A 148 20.90 -12.39 17.03
N GLY A 149 21.55 -13.17 16.15
CA GLY A 149 21.90 -14.57 16.44
C GLY A 149 22.94 -14.70 17.56
N PRO A 150 23.18 -15.92 18.08
CA PRO A 150 23.95 -16.13 19.31
C PRO A 150 25.42 -15.70 19.21
N ARG A 151 25.93 -15.17 20.34
CA ARG A 151 27.26 -14.55 20.48
C ARG A 151 28.40 -15.49 20.06
N ARG A 152 29.22 -15.05 19.09
CA ARG A 152 30.67 -15.34 19.08
C ARG A 152 31.42 -14.11 19.62
N SER A 153 32.59 -14.34 20.20
CA SER A 153 33.41 -13.31 20.85
C SER A 153 33.82 -12.19 19.87
N PRO A 154 33.85 -10.91 20.30
CA PRO A 154 34.19 -9.81 19.41
C PRO A 154 35.68 -9.80 19.05
N PRO A 155 36.06 -9.59 17.77
CA PRO A 155 37.41 -9.17 17.42
C PRO A 155 37.66 -7.73 17.91
N PRO A 156 38.94 -7.31 18.09
CA PRO A 156 39.26 -6.00 18.63
C PRO A 156 38.84 -4.86 17.68
N GLN A 157 38.40 -3.74 18.27
CA GLN A 157 38.00 -2.53 17.55
C GLN A 157 39.22 -1.78 16.97
N GLY A 158 39.71 -2.24 15.83
CA GLY A 158 40.58 -1.45 14.95
C GLY A 158 39.78 -0.41 14.15
N ARG A 159 40.41 0.71 13.81
CA ARG A 159 39.87 1.63 12.78
C ARG A 159 39.78 0.86 11.46
N THR A 160 38.70 1.02 10.70
CA THR A 160 38.53 0.45 9.36
C THR A 160 39.32 1.24 8.30
N GLU A 161 40.62 1.38 8.53
CA GLU A 161 41.57 1.84 7.51
C GLU A 161 42.03 0.63 6.67
N ILE A 162 41.90 0.74 5.35
CA ILE A 162 42.70 0.05 4.31
C ILE A 162 42.46 -1.46 4.06
N SER A 163 41.99 -2.29 5.00
CA SER A 163 42.19 -3.76 4.93
C SER A 163 41.12 -4.69 4.31
N ASP A 164 39.90 -4.24 3.97
CA ASP A 164 38.78 -5.14 3.57
C ASP A 164 38.48 -5.16 2.05
N LEU A 165 39.50 -5.40 1.22
CA LEU A 165 39.35 -5.80 -0.19
C LEU A 165 39.97 -7.19 -0.41
N PRO A 166 39.59 -7.94 -1.46
CA PRO A 166 40.30 -9.17 -1.82
C PRO A 166 41.79 -8.90 -2.06
N ARG A 167 42.64 -9.92 -1.89
CA ARG A 167 44.05 -9.83 -2.28
C ARG A 167 44.16 -9.42 -3.77
N PRO A 168 45.20 -8.67 -4.19
CA PRO A 168 45.31 -8.19 -5.57
C PRO A 168 45.13 -9.29 -6.63
N ASP A 169 45.72 -10.47 -6.43
CA ASP A 169 45.60 -11.62 -7.34
C ASP A 169 44.15 -12.13 -7.52
N LEU A 170 43.32 -12.00 -6.48
CA LEU A 170 41.90 -12.38 -6.51
C LEU A 170 41.04 -11.23 -7.03
N MET A 171 41.42 -9.99 -6.71
CA MET A 171 40.79 -8.77 -7.23
C MET A 171 40.91 -8.69 -8.75
N ASP A 172 42.11 -8.93 -9.29
CA ASP A 172 42.39 -8.94 -10.72
C ASP A 172 41.61 -10.05 -11.44
N ARG A 173 41.56 -11.28 -10.88
CA ARG A 173 40.74 -12.37 -11.44
C ARG A 173 39.24 -12.07 -11.46
N LEU A 174 38.71 -11.36 -10.46
CA LEU A 174 37.31 -10.90 -10.44
C LEU A 174 37.06 -9.76 -11.46
N ILE A 175 38.01 -8.83 -11.62
CA ILE A 175 37.93 -7.74 -12.60
C ILE A 175 38.00 -8.29 -14.03
N HIS A 176 38.86 -9.27 -14.30
CA HIS A 176 38.88 -10.01 -15.57
C HIS A 176 37.56 -10.73 -15.82
N ALA A 177 37.03 -11.47 -14.84
CA ALA A 177 35.72 -12.12 -14.97
C ALA A 177 34.58 -11.13 -15.26
N TYR A 178 34.64 -9.91 -14.70
CA TYR A 178 33.72 -8.84 -15.09
C TYR A 178 33.94 -8.39 -16.54
N PHE A 179 35.16 -7.99 -16.91
CA PHE A 179 35.44 -7.33 -18.20
C PHE A 179 35.50 -8.26 -19.42
N ASP A 180 35.69 -9.56 -19.19
CA ASP A 180 35.88 -10.55 -20.26
C ASP A 180 34.70 -11.55 -20.37
N ARG A 181 33.75 -11.56 -19.39
CA ARG A 181 32.51 -12.37 -19.45
C ARG A 181 31.20 -11.61 -19.23
N PHE A 182 31.15 -10.58 -18.37
CA PHE A 182 29.90 -9.82 -18.13
C PHE A 182 29.78 -8.59 -19.03
N HIS A 183 30.85 -7.79 -19.11
CA HIS A 183 30.92 -6.50 -19.81
C HIS A 183 30.61 -6.62 -21.31
N THR A 184 30.95 -7.75 -21.93
CA THR A 184 30.60 -8.08 -23.33
C THR A 184 29.09 -8.07 -23.61
N PHE A 185 28.25 -8.34 -22.59
CA PHE A 185 26.80 -8.22 -22.69
C PHE A 185 26.26 -6.87 -22.25
N CYS A 186 27.05 -6.08 -21.52
CA CYS A 186 26.64 -4.81 -20.92
C CYS A 186 27.85 -3.91 -20.62
N PRO A 187 28.41 -3.21 -21.63
CA PRO A 187 29.61 -2.39 -21.47
C PRO A 187 29.27 -1.02 -20.88
N ILE A 188 28.66 -0.98 -19.69
CA ILE A 188 28.25 0.29 -19.06
C ILE A 188 29.43 1.02 -18.38
N VAL A 189 30.46 0.28 -17.98
CA VAL A 189 31.71 0.79 -17.36
C VAL A 189 32.81 0.78 -18.42
N GLY A 190 33.22 1.95 -18.94
CA GLY A 190 34.25 2.01 -19.98
C GLY A 190 35.58 1.38 -19.54
N LYS A 191 36.07 0.39 -20.29
CA LYS A 191 37.17 -0.51 -19.89
C LYS A 191 38.48 0.24 -19.64
N GLU A 192 38.88 1.11 -20.58
CA GLU A 192 40.09 1.94 -20.47
C GLU A 192 40.03 2.94 -19.31
N LEU A 193 38.90 3.62 -19.12
CA LEU A 193 38.70 4.59 -18.03
C LEU A 193 38.77 3.92 -16.66
N PHE A 194 38.15 2.74 -16.50
CA PHE A 194 38.21 1.99 -15.25
C PHE A 194 39.64 1.50 -14.98
N ALA A 195 40.30 0.86 -15.96
CA ALA A 195 41.68 0.38 -15.83
C ALA A 195 42.67 1.50 -15.48
N THR A 196 42.54 2.67 -16.12
CA THR A 196 43.35 3.86 -15.82
C THR A 196 43.11 4.35 -14.39
N SER A 197 41.84 4.50 -13.98
CA SER A 197 41.52 4.94 -12.61
C SER A 197 41.94 3.94 -11.53
N LEU A 198 41.99 2.64 -11.85
CA LEU A 198 42.48 1.59 -10.96
C LEU A 198 44.01 1.67 -10.81
N HIS A 199 44.75 1.80 -11.92
CA HIS A 199 46.20 1.99 -11.93
C HIS A 199 46.62 3.25 -11.16
N ASP A 200 45.92 4.37 -11.40
CA ASP A 200 46.22 5.66 -10.77
C ASP A 200 45.70 5.77 -9.32
N GLY A 201 45.03 4.74 -8.80
CA GLY A 201 44.47 4.71 -7.45
C GLY A 201 43.28 5.67 -7.23
N THR A 202 42.70 6.21 -8.31
CA THR A 202 41.60 7.20 -8.30
C THR A 202 40.21 6.56 -8.45
N VAL A 203 40.12 5.25 -8.73
CA VAL A 203 38.84 4.53 -8.89
C VAL A 203 37.96 4.65 -7.64
N SER A 204 36.67 4.90 -7.85
CA SER A 204 35.66 4.86 -6.77
C SER A 204 35.70 3.48 -6.08
N ARG A 205 35.93 3.47 -4.77
CA ARG A 205 35.97 2.23 -3.98
C ARG A 205 34.63 1.50 -3.99
N THR A 206 33.52 2.23 -4.05
CA THR A 206 32.17 1.68 -4.19
C THR A 206 31.99 1.06 -5.58
N LEU A 207 32.37 1.76 -6.66
CA LEU A 207 32.31 1.19 -8.01
C LEU A 207 33.17 -0.06 -8.17
N LEU A 208 34.39 -0.04 -7.63
CA LEU A 208 35.29 -1.21 -7.59
C LEU A 208 34.63 -2.39 -6.86
N ARG A 209 34.04 -2.18 -5.67
CA ARG A 209 33.31 -3.25 -4.96
C ARG A 209 32.10 -3.77 -5.76
N CYS A 210 31.39 -2.91 -6.47
CA CYS A 210 30.28 -3.33 -7.34
C CYS A 210 30.75 -4.15 -8.55
N VAL A 211 31.88 -3.79 -9.16
CA VAL A 211 32.54 -4.57 -10.23
C VAL A 211 32.97 -5.95 -9.71
N LEU A 212 33.57 -6.02 -8.52
CA LEU A 212 33.97 -7.28 -7.89
C LEU A 212 32.76 -8.16 -7.53
N PHE A 213 31.66 -7.56 -7.06
CA PHE A 213 30.38 -8.24 -6.81
C PHE A 213 29.81 -8.90 -8.07
N VAL A 214 29.72 -8.17 -9.19
CA VAL A 214 29.22 -8.75 -10.45
C VAL A 214 30.23 -9.76 -11.04
N GLY A 215 31.53 -9.47 -10.97
CA GLY A 215 32.59 -10.41 -11.34
C GLY A 215 32.51 -11.73 -10.59
N SER A 216 32.02 -11.75 -9.34
CA SER A 216 31.83 -12.97 -8.55
C SER A 216 30.76 -13.92 -9.10
N LEU A 217 29.78 -13.44 -9.87
CA LEU A 217 28.83 -14.30 -10.59
C LEU A 217 29.51 -15.01 -11.77
N HIS A 218 30.48 -14.34 -12.39
CA HIS A 218 31.05 -14.71 -13.68
C HIS A 218 32.42 -15.39 -13.60
N CYS A 219 33.13 -15.30 -12.47
CA CYS A 219 34.46 -15.89 -12.27
C CYS A 219 34.45 -17.41 -12.04
N ASP A 220 35.60 -18.06 -12.24
CA ASP A 220 35.77 -19.50 -11.99
C ASP A 220 35.61 -19.80 -10.49
N LEU A 221 34.98 -20.93 -10.15
CA LEU A 221 34.61 -21.25 -8.76
C LEU A 221 35.81 -21.31 -7.81
N GLU A 222 36.99 -21.70 -8.32
CA GLU A 222 38.26 -21.69 -7.59
C GLU A 222 38.58 -20.33 -6.94
N VAL A 223 38.32 -19.20 -7.63
CA VAL A 223 38.55 -17.85 -7.10
C VAL A 223 37.81 -17.66 -5.77
N LEU A 224 36.58 -18.14 -5.72
CA LEU A 224 35.67 -17.98 -4.59
C LEU A 224 36.03 -18.93 -3.44
N HIS A 225 36.52 -20.14 -3.76
CA HIS A 225 37.11 -21.05 -2.77
C HIS A 225 38.39 -20.50 -2.15
N VAL A 226 39.28 -19.87 -2.94
CA VAL A 226 40.51 -19.23 -2.44
C VAL A 226 40.22 -17.96 -1.62
N MET A 227 39.08 -17.28 -1.88
CA MET A 227 38.54 -16.23 -1.02
C MET A 227 37.91 -16.77 0.29
N GLY A 228 37.74 -18.09 0.44
CA GLY A 228 37.20 -18.72 1.65
C GLY A 228 35.69 -18.98 1.64
N HIS A 229 35.01 -18.84 0.50
CA HIS A 229 33.56 -19.08 0.37
C HIS A 229 33.28 -20.51 -0.10
N SER A 230 32.30 -21.18 0.51
CA SER A 230 31.87 -22.55 0.14
C SER A 230 31.20 -22.63 -1.24
N THR A 231 30.36 -21.64 -1.56
CA THR A 231 29.60 -21.58 -2.82
C THR A 231 29.67 -20.19 -3.44
N ARG A 232 29.33 -20.11 -4.75
CA ARG A 232 29.21 -18.83 -5.46
C ARG A 232 28.16 -17.90 -4.84
N PHE A 233 27.12 -18.45 -4.21
CA PHE A 233 26.07 -17.67 -3.55
C PHE A 233 26.57 -17.03 -2.25
N ASP A 234 27.39 -17.73 -1.48
CA ASP A 234 28.00 -17.18 -0.25
C ASP A 234 28.94 -16.01 -0.58
N ALA A 235 29.77 -16.18 -1.62
CA ALA A 235 30.69 -15.14 -2.09
C ALA A 235 29.96 -13.93 -2.66
N ASN A 236 28.95 -14.16 -3.49
CA ASN A 236 28.16 -13.10 -4.10
C ASN A 236 27.35 -12.33 -3.05
N ALA A 237 26.85 -12.99 -2.00
CA ALA A 237 26.20 -12.35 -0.86
C ALA A 237 27.16 -11.48 -0.05
N ASP A 238 28.36 -11.96 0.30
CA ASP A 238 29.37 -11.17 1.03
C ASP A 238 29.80 -9.93 0.22
N LEU A 239 30.12 -10.11 -1.06
CA LEU A 239 30.52 -9.01 -1.94
C LEU A 239 29.38 -8.02 -2.20
N TYR A 240 28.13 -8.48 -2.36
CA TYR A 240 26.96 -7.60 -2.43
C TYR A 240 26.78 -6.77 -1.15
N ASN A 241 26.90 -7.41 0.02
CA ASN A 241 26.74 -6.73 1.31
C ASN A 241 27.86 -5.69 1.51
N LYS A 242 29.10 -6.01 1.15
CA LYS A 242 30.24 -5.08 1.18
C LYS A 242 30.11 -3.93 0.18
N ALA A 243 29.62 -4.20 -1.03
CA ALA A 243 29.34 -3.18 -2.03
C ALA A 243 28.20 -2.25 -1.61
N THR A 244 27.10 -2.80 -1.09
CA THR A 244 25.95 -2.03 -0.55
C THR A 244 26.34 -1.18 0.66
N ALA A 245 27.10 -1.74 1.60
CA ALA A 245 27.60 -0.99 2.77
C ALA A 245 28.59 0.11 2.38
N SER A 246 29.38 -0.08 1.33
CA SER A 246 30.20 0.97 0.73
C SER A 246 29.31 2.07 0.16
N PHE A 247 28.30 1.71 -0.65
CA PHE A 247 27.36 2.64 -1.28
C PHE A 247 26.59 3.49 -0.27
N ASP A 248 26.08 2.90 0.82
CA ASP A 248 25.37 3.63 1.87
C ASP A 248 26.27 4.56 2.71
N GLY A 249 27.59 4.33 2.71
CA GLY A 249 28.58 5.19 3.37
C GLY A 249 29.30 6.17 2.45
N ASP A 250 29.08 6.10 1.14
CA ASP A 250 29.87 6.86 0.17
C ASP A 250 29.38 8.31 0.03
N THR A 251 30.23 9.22 0.47
CA THR A 251 30.04 10.68 0.41
C THR A 251 31.09 11.37 -0.47
N GLN A 252 31.97 10.60 -1.13
CA GLN A 252 33.14 11.10 -1.85
C GLN A 252 33.16 10.72 -3.34
N SER A 253 32.54 9.60 -3.72
CA SER A 253 32.42 9.18 -5.11
C SER A 253 31.63 10.17 -5.96
N ASP A 254 32.04 10.35 -7.21
CA ASP A 254 31.31 11.17 -8.16
C ASP A 254 29.94 10.56 -8.52
N ARG A 255 29.04 11.41 -9.03
CA ARG A 255 27.67 10.99 -9.34
C ARG A 255 27.58 9.93 -10.44
N ILE A 256 28.51 9.87 -11.39
CA ILE A 256 28.56 8.84 -12.43
C ILE A 256 28.98 7.51 -11.80
N SER A 257 29.99 7.50 -10.92
CA SER A 257 30.35 6.30 -10.14
C SER A 257 29.18 5.79 -9.31
N MET A 258 28.33 6.67 -8.75
CA MET A 258 27.13 6.26 -8.01
C MET A 258 25.99 5.74 -8.92
N VAL A 259 25.80 6.30 -10.13
CA VAL A 259 24.88 5.74 -11.14
C VAL A 259 25.34 4.34 -11.58
N LEU A 260 26.63 4.18 -11.90
CA LEU A 260 27.22 2.91 -12.30
C LEU A 260 27.15 1.87 -11.16
N SER A 261 27.41 2.29 -9.92
CA SER A 261 27.30 1.41 -8.74
C SER A 261 25.85 0.97 -8.49
N SER A 262 24.89 1.89 -8.59
CA SER A 262 23.45 1.58 -8.47
C SER A 262 23.01 0.59 -9.53
N TYR A 263 23.52 0.75 -10.76
CA TYR A 263 23.25 -0.18 -11.85
C TYR A 263 23.86 -1.56 -11.58
N LEU A 264 25.14 -1.65 -11.23
CA LEU A 264 25.76 -2.96 -10.97
C LEU A 264 25.08 -3.70 -9.80
N LEU A 265 24.65 -3.00 -8.75
CA LEU A 265 23.92 -3.58 -7.62
C LEU A 265 22.54 -4.16 -8.00
N HIS A 266 21.95 -3.78 -9.14
CA HIS A 266 20.67 -4.36 -9.59
C HIS A 266 20.80 -5.84 -9.99
N TYR A 267 22.02 -6.35 -10.24
CA TYR A 267 22.24 -7.78 -10.53
C TYR A 267 22.17 -8.68 -9.29
N TRP A 268 21.74 -8.15 -8.13
CA TRP A 268 21.45 -8.94 -6.93
C TRP A 268 20.05 -9.56 -6.96
N PHE A 269 20.01 -10.90 -7.04
CA PHE A 269 18.79 -11.71 -7.01
C PHE A 269 18.75 -12.58 -5.74
N GLY A 270 18.97 -11.95 -4.59
CA GLY A 270 19.03 -12.58 -3.27
C GLY A 270 17.65 -12.87 -2.67
N ASN A 271 17.41 -12.46 -1.43
CA ASN A 271 16.11 -12.63 -0.79
C ASN A 271 15.04 -11.75 -1.50
N PRO A 272 13.94 -12.32 -2.05
CA PRO A 272 12.87 -11.56 -2.71
C PRO A 272 12.10 -10.61 -1.78
N THR A 273 12.24 -10.72 -0.46
CA THR A 273 11.69 -9.75 0.50
C THR A 273 12.70 -8.66 0.90
N SER A 274 13.85 -8.56 0.22
CA SER A 274 14.83 -7.50 0.45
C SER A 274 14.23 -6.16 0.05
N TYR A 275 14.36 -5.17 0.92
CA TYR A 275 13.68 -3.89 0.72
C TYR A 275 14.25 -3.10 -0.49
N ARG A 276 15.55 -3.20 -0.77
CA ARG A 276 16.13 -2.89 -2.09
C ARG A 276 16.24 -4.18 -2.90
N ASP A 277 15.34 -4.36 -3.85
CA ASP A 277 15.40 -5.43 -4.84
C ASP A 277 16.09 -4.95 -6.14
N ALA A 278 16.19 -5.84 -7.14
CA ALA A 278 16.74 -5.52 -8.45
C ALA A 278 16.02 -4.35 -9.14
N HIS A 279 14.69 -4.26 -9.00
CA HIS A 279 13.90 -3.19 -9.59
C HIS A 279 14.19 -1.84 -8.93
N TRP A 280 14.34 -1.79 -7.60
CA TRP A 280 14.69 -0.57 -6.89
C TRP A 280 16.05 -0.02 -7.32
N TRP A 281 17.08 -0.88 -7.39
CA TRP A 281 18.43 -0.50 -7.80
C TRP A 281 18.48 0.01 -9.25
N LEU A 282 17.86 -0.71 -10.19
CA LEU A 282 17.78 -0.28 -11.58
C LEU A 282 17.02 1.04 -11.73
N ALA A 283 15.88 1.18 -11.06
CA ALA A 283 15.07 2.40 -11.09
C ALA A 283 15.78 3.60 -10.40
N ALA A 284 16.60 3.35 -9.37
CA ALA A 284 17.47 4.35 -8.78
C ALA A 284 18.55 4.81 -9.77
N ALA A 285 19.25 3.89 -10.42
CA ALA A 285 20.26 4.20 -11.44
C ALA A 285 19.67 5.04 -12.59
N ILE A 286 18.50 4.63 -13.11
CA ILE A 286 17.76 5.33 -14.17
C ILE A 286 17.40 6.76 -13.74
N ARG A 287 16.75 6.92 -12.57
CA ARG A 287 16.33 8.25 -12.10
C ARG A 287 17.52 9.16 -11.81
N SER A 288 18.60 8.65 -11.22
CA SER A 288 19.83 9.43 -11.01
C SER A 288 20.46 9.85 -12.34
N ALA A 289 20.48 8.98 -13.36
CA ALA A 289 20.94 9.34 -14.70
C ALA A 289 20.03 10.42 -15.36
N GLN A 290 18.71 10.29 -15.22
CA GLN A 290 17.75 11.30 -15.69
C GLN A 290 17.96 12.65 -15.00
N CYS A 291 18.14 12.68 -13.67
CA CYS A 291 18.46 13.90 -12.91
C CYS A 291 19.82 14.51 -13.27
N MET A 292 20.75 13.73 -13.83
CA MET A 292 22.01 14.21 -14.41
C MET A 292 21.90 14.62 -15.89
N GLY A 293 20.74 14.45 -16.51
CA GLY A 293 20.50 14.81 -17.91
C GLY A 293 20.79 13.72 -18.93
N TYR A 294 21.14 12.49 -18.55
CA TYR A 294 21.56 11.42 -19.49
C TYR A 294 20.48 11.01 -20.50
N HIS A 295 19.23 11.41 -20.29
CA HIS A 295 18.12 11.28 -21.23
C HIS A 295 18.17 12.30 -22.39
N ARG A 296 19.18 13.18 -22.44
CA ARG A 296 19.29 14.27 -23.41
C ARG A 296 20.34 14.04 -24.49
N SER A 297 19.99 14.50 -25.69
CA SER A 297 20.81 14.61 -26.89
C SER A 297 22.14 15.29 -26.61
N THR A 298 23.19 14.73 -27.21
CA THR A 298 24.58 15.21 -27.12
C THR A 298 25.06 15.89 -28.41
N LYS A 299 24.29 15.79 -29.50
CA LYS A 299 24.61 16.27 -30.85
C LYS A 299 25.03 17.74 -30.90
N GLU A 300 24.28 18.60 -30.22
CA GLU A 300 24.51 20.06 -30.17
C GLU A 300 25.21 20.51 -28.87
N SER A 301 25.59 19.56 -28.01
CA SER A 301 26.31 19.86 -26.77
C SER A 301 27.77 20.23 -27.02
N GLN A 302 28.31 21.11 -26.17
CA GLN A 302 29.74 21.49 -26.15
C GLN A 302 30.61 20.46 -25.39
N MET A 303 30.10 19.24 -25.17
CA MET A 303 30.82 18.20 -24.44
C MET A 303 32.01 17.64 -25.26
N PRO A 304 33.16 17.34 -24.62
CA PRO A 304 34.26 16.61 -25.25
C PRO A 304 33.78 15.31 -25.92
N PRO A 305 34.37 14.88 -27.05
CA PRO A 305 33.93 13.69 -27.77
C PRO A 305 33.77 12.44 -26.89
N GLN A 306 34.78 12.12 -26.06
CA GLN A 306 34.75 10.95 -25.16
C GLN A 306 33.63 11.01 -24.11
N GLU A 307 33.28 12.20 -23.60
CA GLU A 307 32.16 12.35 -22.67
C GLU A 307 30.83 12.02 -23.36
N ARG A 308 30.64 12.44 -24.62
CA ARG A 308 29.45 12.10 -25.40
C ARG A 308 29.32 10.60 -25.69
N LEU A 309 30.43 9.91 -25.98
CA LEU A 309 30.43 8.44 -26.14
C LEU A 309 30.00 7.76 -24.82
N ARG A 310 30.56 8.20 -23.68
CA ARG A 310 30.22 7.70 -22.34
C ARG A 310 28.76 7.98 -21.96
N TRP A 311 28.24 9.15 -22.33
CA TRP A 311 26.87 9.58 -22.09
C TRP A 311 25.85 8.66 -22.80
N LYS A 312 26.02 8.49 -24.12
CA LYS A 312 25.18 7.60 -24.93
C LYS A 312 25.27 6.14 -24.45
N ARG A 313 26.48 5.65 -24.17
CA ARG A 313 26.72 4.28 -23.67
C ARG A 313 25.98 3.99 -22.38
N ILE A 314 26.07 4.88 -21.39
CA ILE A 314 25.37 4.72 -20.10
C ILE A 314 23.85 4.77 -20.30
N TRP A 315 23.34 5.72 -21.10
CA TRP A 315 21.90 5.81 -21.37
C TRP A 315 21.34 4.54 -22.04
N TRP A 316 21.98 4.05 -23.11
CA TRP A 316 21.46 2.90 -23.83
C TRP A 316 21.61 1.57 -23.07
N CYS A 317 22.63 1.42 -22.21
CA CYS A 317 22.68 0.29 -21.27
C CYS A 317 21.51 0.31 -20.28
N LEU A 318 21.18 1.48 -19.71
CA LEU A 318 20.00 1.67 -18.86
C LEU A 318 18.69 1.38 -19.64
N TYR A 319 18.57 1.92 -20.86
CA TYR A 319 17.41 1.72 -21.74
C TYR A 319 17.15 0.23 -22.02
N ILE A 320 18.16 -0.49 -22.53
CA ILE A 320 18.08 -1.92 -22.83
C ILE A 320 17.64 -2.71 -21.60
N ARG A 321 18.23 -2.39 -20.44
CA ARG A 321 18.01 -3.18 -19.22
C ARG A 321 16.65 -2.94 -18.56
N ASP A 322 16.12 -1.74 -18.67
CA ASP A 322 14.74 -1.41 -18.29
C ASP A 322 13.73 -2.26 -19.09
N ARG A 323 13.88 -2.33 -20.43
CA ARG A 323 12.99 -3.16 -21.27
C ARG A 323 13.12 -4.64 -20.92
N GLN A 324 14.35 -5.17 -20.85
CA GLN A 324 14.60 -6.55 -20.43
C GLN A 324 13.89 -6.88 -19.11
N THR A 325 14.06 -6.05 -18.08
CA THR A 325 13.57 -6.33 -16.72
C THR A 325 12.05 -6.17 -16.62
N SER A 326 11.50 -5.14 -17.25
CA SER A 326 10.07 -4.82 -17.17
C SER A 326 9.22 -5.74 -18.05
N LEU A 327 9.64 -6.05 -19.28
CA LEU A 327 9.00 -7.10 -20.10
C LEU A 327 9.10 -8.48 -19.42
N SER A 328 10.23 -8.80 -18.77
CA SER A 328 10.35 -10.06 -18.04
C SER A 328 9.33 -10.17 -16.91
N THR A 329 9.25 -9.16 -16.05
CA THR A 329 8.54 -9.24 -14.76
C THR A 329 7.10 -8.72 -14.79
N GLY A 330 6.67 -8.13 -15.91
CA GLY A 330 5.39 -7.43 -16.02
C GLY A 330 5.35 -6.09 -15.28
N SER A 331 6.52 -5.56 -14.87
CA SER A 331 6.63 -4.27 -14.20
C SER A 331 6.49 -3.11 -15.19
N PRO A 332 6.11 -1.89 -14.75
CA PRO A 332 6.22 -0.69 -15.59
C PRO A 332 7.67 -0.45 -16.01
N MET A 333 7.88 0.03 -17.25
CA MET A 333 9.17 0.57 -17.68
C MET A 333 9.40 1.91 -16.97
N VAL A 334 10.63 2.15 -16.48
CA VAL A 334 10.98 3.38 -15.75
C VAL A 334 11.31 4.52 -16.71
N ILE A 335 11.85 4.20 -17.89
CA ILE A 335 12.11 5.16 -18.97
C ILE A 335 10.90 5.15 -19.92
N ASN A 336 10.20 6.27 -19.99
CA ASN A 336 9.23 6.56 -21.04
C ASN A 336 9.96 6.91 -22.35
N ASP A 337 9.56 6.29 -23.47
CA ASP A 337 10.14 6.56 -24.80
C ASP A 337 9.89 7.99 -25.30
N LEU A 338 8.95 8.74 -24.69
CA LEU A 338 8.70 10.16 -24.98
C LEU A 338 9.58 11.13 -24.17
N ASP A 339 10.23 10.66 -23.09
CA ASP A 339 10.97 11.50 -22.15
C ASP A 339 12.50 11.49 -22.41
N HIS A 340 12.95 11.06 -23.60
CA HIS A 340 14.35 11.12 -24.00
C HIS A 340 14.56 11.45 -25.47
N ASP A 341 15.68 12.11 -25.80
CA ASP A 341 16.05 12.51 -27.15
C ASP A 341 17.51 12.13 -27.52
N VAL A 342 18.15 11.27 -26.72
CA VAL A 342 19.50 10.70 -26.95
C VAL A 342 19.61 10.01 -28.31
N GLU A 343 20.73 10.26 -29.01
CA GLU A 343 21.01 9.66 -30.32
C GLU A 343 21.24 8.14 -30.21
N GLU A 344 20.81 7.38 -31.22
CA GLU A 344 21.08 5.94 -31.33
C GLU A 344 22.60 5.63 -31.33
N LEU A 345 22.97 4.45 -30.83
CA LEU A 345 24.35 3.96 -30.88
C LEU A 345 24.74 3.59 -32.31
N VAL A 346 25.93 4.03 -32.70
CA VAL A 346 26.64 3.58 -33.90
C VAL A 346 27.98 2.98 -33.50
N MET A 347 28.63 2.23 -34.39
CA MET A 347 29.90 1.53 -34.10
C MET A 347 31.01 2.42 -33.52
N ALA A 348 31.00 3.72 -33.82
CA ALA A 348 31.96 4.69 -33.28
C ALA A 348 31.75 5.04 -31.79
N ASP A 349 30.58 4.80 -31.20
CA ASP A 349 30.32 5.06 -29.77
C ASP A 349 30.94 3.99 -28.84
N LEU A 350 31.32 2.85 -29.42
CA LEU A 350 31.85 1.65 -28.76
C LEU A 350 33.20 1.25 -29.39
N SER A 351 34.03 2.23 -29.76
CA SER A 351 35.30 2.03 -30.47
C SER A 351 36.44 1.47 -29.61
N ASP A 352 36.27 1.41 -28.30
CA ASP A 352 37.09 0.72 -27.30
C ASP A 352 36.60 -0.72 -26.99
N GLU A 353 35.47 -1.13 -27.59
CA GLU A 353 34.92 -2.49 -27.47
C GLU A 353 35.27 -3.33 -28.72
N THR A 354 35.09 -4.66 -28.66
CA THR A 354 35.25 -5.49 -29.87
C THR A 354 34.17 -5.18 -30.90
N PRO A 355 34.44 -5.27 -32.22
CA PRO A 355 33.42 -5.08 -33.26
C PRO A 355 32.21 -6.01 -33.08
N GLU A 356 32.42 -7.18 -32.49
CA GLU A 356 31.42 -8.15 -32.07
C GLU A 356 30.52 -7.62 -30.94
N THR A 357 31.12 -7.12 -29.85
CA THR A 357 30.39 -6.48 -28.73
C THR A 357 29.64 -5.24 -29.18
N ALA A 358 30.25 -4.39 -30.01
CA ALA A 358 29.63 -3.18 -30.53
C ALA A 358 28.37 -3.49 -31.37
N ARG A 359 28.46 -4.44 -32.33
CA ARG A 359 27.29 -4.92 -33.09
C ARG A 359 26.23 -5.54 -32.18
N TYR A 360 26.63 -6.33 -31.19
CA TYR A 360 25.72 -6.95 -30.23
C TYR A 360 24.89 -5.90 -29.46
N ILE A 361 25.52 -4.84 -28.95
CA ILE A 361 24.83 -3.79 -28.17
C ILE A 361 23.92 -2.91 -29.05
N ILE A 362 24.33 -2.58 -30.28
CA ILE A 362 23.47 -1.87 -31.24
C ILE A 362 22.24 -2.73 -31.58
N SER A 363 22.44 -4.03 -31.84
CA SER A 363 21.36 -4.99 -32.08
C SER A 363 20.43 -5.15 -30.88
N GLN A 364 20.97 -5.15 -29.64
CA GLN A 364 20.15 -5.11 -28.42
C GLN A 364 19.32 -3.82 -28.33
N MET A 365 19.91 -2.64 -28.61
CA MET A 365 19.17 -1.38 -28.62
C MET A 365 17.96 -1.45 -29.58
N GLU A 366 18.20 -1.84 -30.83
CA GLU A 366 17.15 -2.00 -31.85
C GLU A 366 16.03 -2.97 -31.41
N LEU A 367 16.40 -4.16 -30.93
CA LEU A 367 15.45 -5.17 -30.47
C LEU A 367 14.61 -4.67 -29.28
N ASN A 368 15.23 -3.98 -28.32
CA ASN A 368 14.53 -3.48 -27.14
C ASN A 368 13.61 -2.29 -27.48
N LYS A 369 14.01 -1.39 -28.38
CA LYS A 369 13.12 -0.36 -28.94
C LYS A 369 11.93 -0.99 -29.68
N THR A 370 12.19 -2.03 -30.47
CA THR A 370 11.17 -2.75 -31.25
C THR A 370 10.17 -3.46 -30.34
N ALA A 371 10.66 -4.16 -29.31
CA ALA A 371 9.82 -4.82 -28.30
C ALA A 371 9.01 -3.80 -27.47
N ALA A 372 9.59 -2.66 -27.08
CA ALA A 372 8.86 -1.59 -26.39
C ALA A 372 7.75 -0.99 -27.26
N ARG A 373 8.03 -0.68 -28.53
CA ARG A 373 7.03 -0.20 -29.51
C ARG A 373 5.86 -1.17 -29.63
N LEU A 374 6.14 -2.45 -29.89
CA LEU A 374 5.12 -3.50 -30.00
C LEU A 374 4.35 -3.70 -28.70
N TYR A 375 5.05 -3.62 -27.55
CA TYR A 375 4.42 -3.69 -26.24
C TYR A 375 3.41 -2.56 -26.03
N PHE A 376 3.80 -1.30 -26.24
CA PHE A 376 2.91 -0.16 -26.03
C PHE A 376 1.76 -0.11 -27.03
N LEU A 377 2.00 -0.52 -28.29
CA LEU A 377 1.01 -0.53 -29.36
C LEU A 377 -0.11 -1.56 -29.14
N HIS A 378 0.25 -2.80 -28.79
CA HIS A 378 -0.68 -3.95 -28.75
C HIS A 378 -0.94 -4.53 -27.36
N CYS A 379 0.06 -4.50 -26.48
CA CYS A 379 0.11 -5.29 -25.25
C CYS A 379 -0.04 -4.46 -23.96
N SER A 380 0.02 -3.14 -24.02
CA SER A 380 -0.11 -2.28 -22.83
C SER A 380 -1.48 -2.47 -22.15
N PRO A 381 -1.59 -2.26 -20.82
CA PRO A 381 -2.83 -2.53 -20.09
C PRO A 381 -4.08 -1.81 -20.63
N SER A 382 -3.90 -0.63 -21.24
CA SER A 382 -4.96 0.14 -21.92
C SER A 382 -5.32 -0.36 -23.32
N ARG A 383 -4.47 -1.19 -23.96
CA ARG A 383 -4.70 -1.79 -25.28
C ARG A 383 -5.27 -3.20 -25.21
N LEU A 384 -4.90 -3.99 -24.20
CA LEU A 384 -5.38 -5.36 -24.03
C LEU A 384 -6.92 -5.53 -24.08
N PRO A 385 -7.77 -4.62 -23.53
CA PRO A 385 -9.21 -4.74 -23.66
C PRO A 385 -9.72 -4.73 -25.11
N LEU A 386 -9.01 -4.05 -26.02
CA LEU A 386 -9.31 -4.00 -27.45
C LEU A 386 -8.94 -5.32 -28.15
N SER A 387 -7.88 -6.00 -27.68
CA SER A 387 -7.46 -7.31 -28.18
C SER A 387 -8.39 -8.48 -27.81
N LYS A 388 -9.55 -8.21 -27.20
CA LYS A 388 -10.64 -9.19 -27.06
C LYS A 388 -11.27 -9.53 -28.41
N GLU A 389 -11.37 -8.56 -29.32
CA GLU A 389 -11.82 -8.80 -30.69
C GLU A 389 -10.84 -9.69 -31.45
N ALA A 390 -11.35 -10.73 -32.12
CA ALA A 390 -10.50 -11.74 -32.77
C ALA A 390 -9.72 -11.18 -33.97
N SER A 391 -10.33 -10.27 -34.74
CA SER A 391 -9.69 -9.56 -35.86
C SER A 391 -8.54 -8.67 -35.37
N VAL A 392 -8.81 -7.79 -34.39
CA VAL A 392 -7.82 -6.88 -33.79
C VAL A 392 -6.65 -7.67 -33.21
N ARG A 393 -6.94 -8.78 -32.50
CA ARG A 393 -5.93 -9.68 -31.95
C ARG A 393 -5.09 -10.36 -33.03
N GLN A 394 -5.72 -10.85 -34.11
CA GLN A 394 -5.01 -11.49 -35.22
C GLN A 394 -4.05 -10.50 -35.89
N THR A 395 -4.51 -9.30 -36.25
CA THR A 395 -3.66 -8.26 -36.85
C THR A 395 -2.53 -7.82 -35.90
N ALA A 396 -2.77 -7.76 -34.59
CA ALA A 396 -1.72 -7.48 -33.60
C ALA A 396 -0.67 -8.61 -33.51
N MET A 397 -1.09 -9.88 -33.57
CA MET A 397 -0.18 -11.02 -33.61
C MET A 397 0.63 -11.06 -34.92
N GLU A 398 0.01 -10.73 -36.05
CA GLU A 398 0.67 -10.64 -37.35
C GLU A 398 1.71 -9.50 -37.39
N ASP A 399 1.39 -8.30 -36.90
CA ASP A 399 2.36 -7.18 -36.81
C ASP A 399 3.52 -7.50 -35.86
N ILE A 400 3.26 -8.15 -34.71
CA ILE A 400 4.34 -8.61 -33.82
C ILE A 400 5.25 -9.62 -34.53
N GLN A 401 4.68 -10.61 -35.21
CA GLN A 401 5.45 -11.62 -35.94
C GLN A 401 6.26 -11.00 -37.08
N MET A 402 5.63 -10.18 -37.94
CA MET A 402 6.29 -9.52 -39.07
C MET A 402 7.36 -8.53 -38.63
N THR A 403 7.06 -7.65 -37.66
CA THR A 403 8.00 -6.64 -37.17
C THR A 403 9.21 -7.29 -36.51
N LEU A 404 9.02 -8.30 -35.63
CA LEU A 404 10.14 -9.01 -35.02
C LEU A 404 10.93 -9.81 -36.06
N GLN A 405 10.27 -10.57 -36.94
CA GLN A 405 10.95 -11.39 -37.95
C GLN A 405 11.74 -10.54 -38.96
N SER A 406 11.25 -9.33 -39.28
CA SER A 406 11.96 -8.34 -40.10
C SER A 406 13.26 -7.88 -39.42
N TRP A 407 13.22 -7.55 -38.12
CA TRP A 407 14.45 -7.27 -37.37
C TRP A 407 15.40 -8.47 -37.33
N TYR A 408 14.88 -9.70 -37.16
CA TYR A 408 15.70 -10.91 -37.14
C TYR A 408 16.42 -11.20 -38.47
N THR A 409 15.83 -10.84 -39.62
CA THR A 409 16.47 -11.04 -40.93
C THR A 409 17.39 -9.88 -41.33
N THR A 410 17.28 -8.71 -40.69
CA THR A 410 18.07 -7.50 -41.04
C THR A 410 19.19 -7.18 -40.05
N SER A 411 19.12 -7.63 -38.80
CA SER A 411 20.09 -7.29 -37.77
C SER A 411 21.46 -7.98 -37.98
N GLU A 412 22.52 -7.16 -38.07
CA GLU A 412 23.90 -7.64 -38.26
C GLU A 412 24.43 -8.48 -37.07
N GLY A 413 23.92 -8.26 -35.85
CA GLY A 413 24.34 -8.99 -34.65
C GLY A 413 23.91 -10.47 -34.62
N ILE A 414 23.02 -10.90 -35.50
CA ILE A 414 22.56 -12.30 -35.61
C ILE A 414 23.55 -13.15 -36.44
N ASN A 415 24.48 -12.52 -37.16
CA ASN A 415 25.48 -13.17 -38.01
C ASN A 415 26.93 -12.84 -37.59
N ILE A 416 27.20 -12.86 -36.28
CA ILE A 416 28.56 -12.70 -35.75
C ILE A 416 29.43 -13.92 -36.10
N SER A 417 30.75 -13.70 -36.19
CA SER A 417 31.72 -14.74 -36.58
C SER A 417 31.74 -15.94 -35.62
N LYS A 418 32.26 -17.09 -36.10
CA LYS A 418 32.33 -18.35 -35.33
C LYS A 418 33.02 -18.25 -33.96
N ARG A 419 33.82 -17.21 -33.68
CA ARG A 419 34.59 -17.10 -32.43
C ARG A 419 33.77 -16.59 -31.25
N ASP A 420 32.85 -15.66 -31.51
CA ASP A 420 32.04 -14.96 -30.50
C ASP A 420 30.55 -15.32 -30.60
N HIS A 421 30.29 -16.57 -31.01
CA HIS A 421 28.96 -17.11 -31.28
C HIS A 421 28.00 -17.00 -30.08
N HIS A 422 28.53 -16.98 -28.84
CA HIS A 422 27.76 -16.76 -27.61
C HIS A 422 26.98 -15.42 -27.58
N LEU A 423 27.48 -14.36 -28.21
CA LEU A 423 26.76 -13.07 -28.34
C LEU A 423 25.54 -13.21 -29.27
N THR A 424 25.71 -13.86 -30.43
CA THR A 424 24.61 -14.17 -31.35
C THR A 424 23.58 -15.12 -30.71
N LEU A 425 24.01 -16.16 -30.00
CA LEU A 425 23.11 -17.06 -29.26
C LEU A 425 22.29 -16.26 -28.24
N THR A 426 22.92 -15.33 -27.51
CA THR A 426 22.26 -14.45 -26.55
C THR A 426 21.24 -13.51 -27.22
N LEU A 427 21.55 -12.91 -28.38
CA LEU A 427 20.57 -12.13 -29.16
C LEU A 427 19.38 -12.97 -29.60
N LYS A 428 19.59 -14.19 -30.08
CA LYS A 428 18.52 -15.11 -30.49
C LYS A 428 17.65 -15.53 -29.29
N ILE A 429 18.25 -15.74 -28.12
CA ILE A 429 17.52 -15.98 -26.86
C ILE A 429 16.66 -14.75 -26.49
N CYS A 430 17.19 -13.53 -26.55
CA CYS A 430 16.42 -12.30 -26.33
C CYS A 430 15.25 -12.15 -27.32
N PHE A 431 15.48 -12.47 -28.59
CA PHE A 431 14.47 -12.43 -29.65
C PHE A 431 13.31 -13.39 -29.38
N TYR A 432 13.59 -14.70 -29.23
CA TYR A 432 12.55 -15.68 -28.99
C TYR A 432 11.85 -15.45 -27.64
N TYR A 433 12.57 -14.90 -26.64
CA TYR A 433 11.97 -14.48 -25.38
C TYR A 433 10.88 -13.41 -25.58
N TYR A 434 11.18 -12.32 -26.30
CA TYR A 434 10.19 -11.27 -26.55
C TYR A 434 9.04 -11.75 -27.46
N PHE A 435 9.35 -12.59 -28.45
CA PHE A 435 8.37 -13.22 -29.34
C PHE A 435 7.36 -14.08 -28.56
N ILE A 436 7.83 -14.95 -27.65
CA ILE A 436 6.97 -15.79 -26.79
C ILE A 436 6.08 -14.94 -25.91
N ASN A 437 6.65 -13.98 -25.17
CA ASN A 437 5.90 -13.22 -24.16
C ASN A 437 4.81 -12.34 -24.80
N LEU A 438 5.15 -11.54 -25.83
CA LEU A 438 4.20 -10.62 -26.47
C LEU A 438 3.01 -11.37 -27.10
N LEU A 439 3.28 -12.47 -27.82
CA LEU A 439 2.22 -13.28 -28.43
C LEU A 439 1.38 -14.01 -27.38
N GLN A 440 2.01 -14.60 -26.35
CA GLN A 440 1.26 -15.31 -25.31
C GLN A 440 0.38 -14.35 -24.49
N ARG A 441 0.79 -13.10 -24.30
CA ARG A 441 -0.01 -12.06 -23.64
C ARG A 441 -1.31 -11.75 -24.39
N LEU A 442 -1.24 -11.62 -25.72
CA LEU A 442 -2.42 -11.47 -26.57
C LEU A 442 -3.29 -12.74 -26.53
N GLN A 443 -2.68 -13.93 -26.64
CA GLN A 443 -3.42 -15.20 -26.68
C GLN A 443 -4.21 -15.46 -25.38
N ARG A 444 -3.70 -15.03 -24.21
CA ARG A 444 -4.40 -15.13 -22.91
C ARG A 444 -5.74 -14.38 -22.85
N GLN A 445 -6.04 -13.47 -23.79
CA GLN A 445 -7.36 -12.82 -23.89
C GLN A 445 -8.39 -13.60 -24.74
N SER A 446 -8.03 -14.80 -25.24
CA SER A 446 -8.87 -15.59 -26.15
C SER A 446 -9.61 -16.73 -25.43
N ASN A 447 -10.95 -16.64 -25.33
CA ASN A 447 -11.81 -17.71 -24.79
C ASN A 447 -11.93 -18.96 -25.71
N ARG A 448 -11.14 -19.02 -26.79
CA ARG A 448 -10.99 -20.19 -27.67
C ARG A 448 -9.50 -20.35 -28.01
N GLY A 449 -9.03 -21.59 -28.12
CA GLY A 449 -7.67 -21.88 -28.53
C GLY A 449 -7.36 -21.29 -29.91
N GLY A 450 -6.60 -20.19 -29.93
CA GLY A 450 -5.95 -19.70 -31.14
C GLY A 450 -4.68 -20.50 -31.44
N ASP A 451 -4.05 -20.26 -32.58
CA ASP A 451 -2.86 -21.00 -32.98
C ASP A 451 -1.69 -20.80 -31.98
N THR A 452 -1.38 -21.84 -31.21
CA THR A 452 -0.23 -21.89 -30.29
C THR A 452 1.09 -22.14 -31.02
N LYS A 453 1.05 -22.60 -32.28
CA LYS A 453 2.23 -23.12 -32.99
C LYS A 453 3.40 -22.13 -33.04
N PRO A 454 3.25 -20.83 -33.40
CA PRO A 454 4.39 -19.91 -33.44
C PRO A 454 5.11 -19.76 -32.09
N ILE A 455 4.36 -19.84 -30.99
CA ILE A 455 4.89 -19.72 -29.62
C ILE A 455 5.57 -21.02 -29.20
N LEU A 456 5.04 -22.18 -29.59
CA LEU A 456 5.64 -23.49 -29.33
C LEU A 456 6.91 -23.72 -30.17
N ASP A 457 6.90 -23.34 -31.45
CA ASP A 457 8.08 -23.36 -32.33
C ASP A 457 9.18 -22.46 -31.72
N ALA A 458 8.84 -21.25 -31.26
CA ALA A 458 9.77 -20.36 -30.55
C ALA A 458 10.29 -20.95 -29.22
N ALA A 459 9.45 -21.67 -28.46
CA ALA A 459 9.87 -22.34 -27.23
C ALA A 459 10.86 -23.48 -27.49
N LEU A 460 10.68 -24.24 -28.57
CA LEU A 460 11.64 -25.26 -29.02
C LEU A 460 12.96 -24.64 -29.47
N GLN A 461 12.93 -23.49 -30.17
CA GLN A 461 14.15 -22.74 -30.52
C GLN A 461 14.91 -22.27 -29.28
N VAL A 462 14.22 -21.82 -28.22
CA VAL A 462 14.87 -21.50 -26.93
C VAL A 462 15.59 -22.71 -26.35
N PHE A 463 14.98 -23.91 -26.33
CA PHE A 463 15.66 -25.09 -25.80
C PHE A 463 16.91 -25.47 -26.62
N GLY A 464 16.81 -25.49 -27.95
CA GLY A 464 17.95 -25.78 -28.83
C GLY A 464 19.10 -24.77 -28.68
N LEU A 465 18.79 -23.47 -28.67
CA LEU A 465 19.79 -22.42 -28.47
C LEU A 465 20.49 -22.49 -27.10
N VAL A 466 19.79 -22.94 -26.05
CA VAL A 466 20.41 -23.15 -24.73
C VAL A 466 21.26 -24.42 -24.70
N GLU A 467 20.87 -25.47 -25.42
CA GLU A 467 21.68 -26.69 -25.57
C GLU A 467 22.96 -26.42 -26.37
N ASP A 468 22.87 -25.73 -27.51
CA ASP A 468 24.01 -25.22 -28.30
C ASP A 468 24.95 -24.34 -27.45
N SER A 469 24.38 -23.52 -26.56
CA SER A 469 25.15 -22.65 -25.66
C SER A 469 25.94 -23.44 -24.61
N LEU A 470 25.30 -24.44 -23.98
CA LEU A 470 25.89 -25.25 -22.91
C LEU A 470 26.83 -26.36 -23.44
N LEU A 471 26.81 -26.65 -24.75
CA LEU A 471 27.75 -27.56 -25.41
C LEU A 471 29.18 -27.00 -25.45
N TYR A 472 29.34 -25.68 -25.49
CA TYR A 472 30.63 -25.00 -25.72
C TYR A 472 31.07 -24.07 -24.58
N TRP A 473 30.15 -23.60 -23.74
CA TRP A 473 30.46 -22.67 -22.64
C TRP A 473 29.77 -23.08 -21.33
N THR A 474 30.45 -22.85 -20.21
CA THR A 474 29.85 -23.01 -18.88
C THR A 474 28.83 -21.90 -18.57
N PRO A 475 27.83 -22.15 -17.71
CA PRO A 475 26.74 -21.21 -17.43
C PRO A 475 27.14 -19.76 -17.07
N GLU A 476 28.31 -19.54 -16.46
CA GLU A 476 28.83 -18.20 -16.16
C GLU A 476 29.24 -17.35 -17.38
N HIS A 477 29.25 -17.92 -18.58
CA HIS A 477 29.46 -17.15 -19.80
C HIS A 477 28.16 -16.52 -20.35
N PHE A 478 27.02 -16.68 -19.66
CA PHE A 478 25.72 -16.21 -20.16
C PHE A 478 24.96 -15.33 -19.16
N PRO A 479 24.23 -14.30 -19.63
CA PRO A 479 23.39 -13.46 -18.78
C PRO A 479 22.09 -14.17 -18.36
N MET A 480 21.56 -13.79 -17.20
CA MET A 480 20.33 -14.36 -16.59
C MET A 480 19.10 -14.46 -17.51
N ILE A 481 19.02 -13.70 -18.62
CA ILE A 481 17.91 -13.82 -19.57
C ILE A 481 17.77 -15.23 -20.17
N TYR A 482 18.82 -16.06 -20.14
CA TYR A 482 18.72 -17.51 -20.42
C TYR A 482 17.74 -18.22 -19.47
N VAL A 483 17.82 -17.93 -18.17
CA VAL A 483 16.92 -18.49 -17.15
C VAL A 483 15.48 -17.97 -17.35
N SER A 484 15.33 -16.69 -17.69
CA SER A 484 14.02 -16.11 -18.03
C SER A 484 13.42 -16.74 -19.30
N ALA A 485 14.24 -16.98 -20.33
CA ALA A 485 13.80 -17.57 -21.59
C ALA A 485 13.38 -19.03 -21.44
N LEU A 486 14.18 -19.83 -20.72
CA LEU A 486 13.80 -21.18 -20.31
C LEU A 486 12.45 -21.18 -19.57
N PHE A 487 12.19 -20.19 -18.71
CA PHE A 487 10.91 -20.08 -18.03
C PHE A 487 9.73 -19.86 -18.98
N SER A 488 9.79 -18.84 -19.84
CA SER A 488 8.69 -18.56 -20.78
C SER A 488 8.50 -19.70 -21.79
N ALA A 489 9.57 -20.39 -22.21
CA ALA A 489 9.50 -21.56 -23.08
C ALA A 489 8.81 -22.75 -22.38
N MET A 490 9.20 -23.08 -21.14
CA MET A 490 8.56 -24.17 -20.37
C MET A 490 7.10 -23.83 -20.03
N ILE A 491 6.78 -22.57 -19.73
CA ILE A 491 5.39 -22.11 -19.53
C ILE A 491 4.57 -22.18 -20.83
N ALA A 492 5.13 -21.82 -21.98
CA ALA A 492 4.45 -21.96 -23.27
C ALA A 492 4.11 -23.42 -23.59
N VAL A 493 5.05 -24.33 -23.36
CA VAL A 493 4.87 -25.78 -23.52
C VAL A 493 3.85 -26.36 -22.54
N ALA A 494 3.85 -25.90 -21.27
CA ALA A 494 2.91 -26.36 -20.25
C ALA A 494 1.49 -25.81 -20.41
N ALA A 495 1.32 -24.68 -21.11
CA ALA A 495 0.03 -24.02 -21.34
C ALA A 495 -0.66 -24.45 -22.66
N ASP A 496 -0.11 -25.41 -23.39
CA ASP A 496 -0.64 -25.85 -24.69
C ASP A 496 -1.97 -26.62 -24.54
N GLY A 497 -3.06 -25.97 -24.94
CA GLY A 497 -4.42 -26.51 -24.88
C GLY A 497 -4.70 -27.70 -25.80
N SER A 498 -3.73 -28.17 -26.59
CA SER A 498 -3.82 -29.47 -27.29
C SER A 498 -3.82 -30.67 -26.32
N MET A 499 -3.38 -30.46 -25.08
CA MET A 499 -3.28 -31.48 -24.04
C MET A 499 -4.64 -31.72 -23.33
N SER A 500 -5.43 -32.66 -23.86
CA SER A 500 -6.28 -33.52 -23.01
C SER A 500 -5.43 -34.05 -21.84
N PRO A 501 -5.98 -34.10 -20.60
CA PRO A 501 -5.23 -33.95 -19.35
C PRO A 501 -3.87 -34.68 -19.38
N PRO A 502 -2.75 -33.95 -19.47
CA PRO A 502 -1.47 -34.54 -19.83
C PRO A 502 -1.02 -35.49 -18.72
N ARG A 503 -0.71 -36.73 -19.07
CA ARG A 503 0.06 -37.62 -18.19
C ARG A 503 1.39 -36.93 -17.88
N SER A 504 1.82 -36.99 -16.62
CA SER A 504 3.10 -36.47 -16.12
C SER A 504 4.25 -36.72 -17.11
N ASP A 505 4.35 -37.95 -17.60
CA ASP A 505 5.34 -38.41 -18.59
C ASP A 505 5.43 -37.53 -19.85
N GLN A 506 4.28 -37.14 -20.43
CA GLN A 506 4.26 -36.40 -21.70
C GLN A 506 4.70 -34.95 -21.51
N LEU A 507 4.27 -34.32 -20.41
CA LEU A 507 4.72 -32.98 -20.05
C LEU A 507 6.21 -32.98 -19.70
N LEU A 508 6.65 -33.95 -18.87
CA LEU A 508 8.05 -34.18 -18.52
C LEU A 508 8.92 -34.31 -19.77
N CYS A 509 8.55 -35.17 -20.72
CA CYS A 509 9.31 -35.33 -21.97
C CYS A 509 9.48 -34.02 -22.74
N LYS A 510 8.46 -33.16 -22.83
CA LYS A 510 8.55 -31.87 -23.52
C LYS A 510 9.40 -30.83 -22.76
N ILE A 511 9.36 -30.79 -21.41
CA ILE A 511 10.08 -29.78 -20.61
C ILE A 511 11.44 -30.25 -20.06
N ARG A 512 11.81 -31.53 -20.26
CA ARG A 512 13.07 -32.14 -19.80
C ARG A 512 14.33 -31.38 -20.25
N PRO A 513 14.46 -30.87 -21.50
CA PRO A 513 15.62 -30.06 -21.89
C PRO A 513 15.77 -28.82 -21.01
N GLY A 514 14.67 -28.11 -20.74
CA GLY A 514 14.65 -26.96 -19.84
C GLY A 514 15.01 -27.31 -18.39
N LEU A 515 14.49 -28.42 -17.84
CA LEU A 515 14.86 -28.91 -16.51
C LEU A 515 16.36 -29.23 -16.38
N LEU A 516 16.97 -29.79 -17.43
CA LEU A 516 18.41 -30.11 -17.48
C LEU A 516 19.25 -28.84 -17.61
N ALA A 517 18.87 -27.90 -18.47
CA ALA A 517 19.55 -26.60 -18.59
C ALA A 517 19.50 -25.80 -17.27
N LEU A 518 18.32 -25.72 -16.63
CA LEU A 518 18.18 -25.07 -15.32
C LEU A 518 19.02 -25.76 -14.23
N LYS A 519 19.23 -27.09 -14.33
CA LYS A 519 20.12 -27.83 -13.42
C LYS A 519 21.61 -27.48 -13.59
N GLN A 520 22.02 -26.93 -14.73
CA GLN A 520 23.34 -26.34 -14.92
C GLN A 520 23.36 -24.88 -14.41
N PHE A 521 22.38 -24.06 -14.82
CA PHE A 521 22.29 -22.64 -14.42
C PHE A 521 22.12 -22.41 -12.90
N GLU A 522 21.62 -23.38 -12.13
CA GLU A 522 21.52 -23.27 -10.67
C GLU A 522 22.86 -23.25 -9.91
N SER A 523 23.98 -23.38 -10.63
CA SER A 523 25.34 -23.13 -10.11
C SER A 523 25.69 -21.63 -10.05
N VAL A 524 25.02 -20.81 -10.87
CA VAL A 524 25.27 -19.35 -11.01
C VAL A 524 24.09 -18.53 -10.50
N TYR A 525 22.86 -18.97 -10.80
CA TYR A 525 21.64 -18.21 -10.57
C TYR A 525 20.66 -18.98 -9.68
N ASN A 526 20.41 -18.49 -8.46
CA ASN A 526 19.45 -19.08 -7.51
C ASN A 526 18.04 -19.22 -8.12
N LEU A 527 17.63 -18.27 -8.96
CA LEU A 527 16.36 -18.28 -9.68
C LEU A 527 16.18 -19.55 -10.53
N ALA A 528 17.25 -20.09 -11.14
CA ALA A 528 17.17 -21.33 -11.90
C ALA A 528 16.85 -22.55 -11.02
N ARG A 529 17.33 -22.57 -9.76
CA ARG A 529 16.99 -23.60 -8.77
C ARG A 529 15.51 -23.57 -8.41
N TRP A 530 14.98 -22.37 -8.16
CA TRP A 530 13.57 -22.16 -7.80
C TRP A 530 12.64 -22.59 -8.96
N ILE A 531 12.95 -22.16 -10.18
CA ILE A 531 12.19 -22.53 -11.38
C ILE A 531 12.27 -24.05 -11.66
N ARG A 532 13.44 -24.67 -11.51
CA ARG A 532 13.57 -26.12 -11.69
C ARG A 532 12.76 -26.89 -10.64
N ASN A 533 12.79 -26.47 -9.38
CA ASN A 533 11.99 -27.08 -8.32
C ASN A 533 10.48 -26.92 -8.59
N PHE A 534 10.03 -25.73 -9.02
CA PHE A 534 8.64 -25.48 -9.39
C PHE A 534 8.07 -26.44 -10.44
N PHE A 535 8.81 -26.65 -11.54
CA PHE A 535 8.35 -27.58 -12.57
C PHE A 535 8.39 -29.04 -12.11
N MET A 536 9.32 -29.41 -11.21
CA MET A 536 9.26 -30.72 -10.54
C MET A 536 8.03 -30.84 -9.64
N ASP A 537 7.66 -29.80 -8.88
CA ASP A 537 6.46 -29.78 -8.04
C ASP A 537 5.16 -29.88 -8.86
N ILE A 538 5.11 -29.28 -10.06
CA ILE A 538 4.01 -29.46 -11.03
C ILE A 538 3.90 -30.93 -11.45
N LEU A 539 5.02 -31.55 -11.84
CA LEU A 539 5.03 -32.95 -12.29
C LEU A 539 4.62 -33.91 -11.17
N ASN A 540 5.17 -33.73 -9.97
CA ASN A 540 4.86 -34.56 -8.79
C ASN A 540 3.36 -34.51 -8.41
N ARG A 541 2.72 -33.34 -8.53
CA ARG A 541 1.27 -33.18 -8.27
C ARG A 541 0.37 -33.92 -9.25
N SER A 542 0.89 -34.35 -10.41
CA SER A 542 0.13 -35.15 -11.39
C SER A 542 0.02 -36.62 -11.02
N GLU A 543 0.82 -37.14 -10.08
CA GLU A 543 0.82 -38.57 -9.70
C GLU A 543 -0.14 -38.87 -8.54
N SER A 544 -0.35 -37.92 -7.63
CA SER A 544 -1.11 -38.08 -6.39
C SER A 544 -2.63 -38.28 -6.52
N HIS A 545 -3.15 -38.52 -7.74
CA HIS A 545 -4.59 -38.72 -7.99
C HIS A 545 -4.97 -40.12 -8.49
N ILE A 546 -4.02 -41.05 -8.61
CA ILE A 546 -4.29 -42.42 -9.09
C ILE A 546 -4.20 -43.49 -7.97
N GLY A 547 -3.66 -43.14 -6.79
CA GLY A 547 -3.11 -44.12 -5.85
C GLY A 547 -3.71 -44.25 -4.45
N ASP A 548 -4.93 -43.77 -4.14
CA ASP A 548 -5.49 -43.95 -2.77
C ASP A 548 -7.02 -44.11 -2.71
N LYS A 549 -7.54 -45.26 -3.19
CA LYS A 549 -8.95 -45.67 -3.04
C LYS A 549 -9.17 -47.17 -2.78
N THR A 550 -8.15 -47.91 -2.32
CA THR A 550 -8.20 -49.38 -2.17
C THR A 550 -7.47 -49.97 -0.96
N ALA A 551 -7.15 -49.16 0.06
CA ALA A 551 -6.69 -49.62 1.38
C ALA A 551 -7.02 -48.54 2.44
N ARG A 552 -7.40 -48.85 3.69
CA ARG A 552 -7.82 -50.10 4.33
C ARG A 552 -8.81 -49.75 5.44
N THR A 553 -10.01 -50.31 5.45
CA THR A 553 -10.93 -50.24 6.59
C THR A 553 -10.85 -51.56 7.35
N GLN A 554 -10.01 -51.63 8.40
CA GLN A 554 -9.98 -52.80 9.27
C GLN A 554 -9.44 -52.46 10.67
N GLU A 555 -10.29 -52.72 11.68
CA GLU A 555 -10.02 -52.93 13.13
C GLU A 555 -9.12 -51.91 13.87
N LEU A 556 -9.63 -51.07 14.78
CA LEU A 556 -10.10 -51.39 16.15
C LEU A 556 -9.09 -52.18 17.01
N ILE A 557 -8.41 -51.49 17.94
CA ILE A 557 -8.13 -51.89 19.35
C ILE A 557 -7.42 -50.74 20.09
N GLU A 558 -7.81 -50.50 21.35
CA GLU A 558 -7.17 -49.61 22.37
C GLU A 558 -6.80 -50.46 23.61
N PRO A 559 -6.07 -49.95 24.63
CA PRO A 559 -4.86 -49.12 24.66
C PRO A 559 -3.78 -49.86 25.51
N PRO A 560 -2.80 -49.25 26.25
CA PRO A 560 -3.02 -48.37 27.43
C PRO A 560 -1.99 -47.22 27.61
N ARG A 561 -2.07 -46.51 28.76
CA ARG A 561 -1.26 -45.32 29.14
C ARG A 561 -0.19 -45.63 30.20
N GLN A 562 0.91 -44.86 30.23
CA GLN A 562 1.65 -44.33 31.41
C GLN A 562 2.68 -43.28 30.92
N ALA A 563 2.86 -42.11 31.55
CA ALA A 563 3.73 -41.77 32.70
C ALA A 563 5.25 -41.96 32.39
N GLN A 564 6.20 -41.10 32.78
CA GLN A 564 6.20 -39.96 33.73
C GLN A 564 7.39 -38.98 33.48
N GLU A 565 7.35 -37.78 34.10
CA GLU A 565 8.43 -36.85 34.54
C GLU A 565 9.89 -36.85 33.99
N GLY A 566 10.53 -35.66 33.94
CA GLY A 566 11.98 -35.52 34.22
C GLY A 566 12.84 -34.61 33.31
N GLN A 567 13.40 -33.54 33.88
CA GLN A 567 14.58 -32.78 33.38
C GLN A 567 15.83 -33.15 34.24
N PRO A 568 17.08 -32.72 33.91
CA PRO A 568 17.76 -32.50 32.62
C PRO A 568 19.13 -33.24 32.61
N ILE A 569 20.10 -32.87 31.73
CA ILE A 569 21.59 -32.78 31.93
C ILE A 569 22.37 -32.92 30.60
N THR A 570 23.54 -32.28 30.52
CA THR A 570 24.61 -32.38 29.49
C THR A 570 25.98 -32.19 30.18
N PRO A 571 27.17 -32.37 29.54
CA PRO A 571 27.53 -33.03 28.26
C PRO A 571 28.65 -34.10 28.46
N GLU A 572 29.53 -34.29 27.46
CA GLU A 572 30.78 -35.11 27.41
C GLU A 572 30.60 -36.65 27.29
N SER A 573 31.24 -37.45 26.42
CA SER A 573 32.26 -37.38 25.33
C SER A 573 33.52 -38.25 25.59
N VAL A 574 34.30 -38.54 24.52
CA VAL A 574 35.59 -39.29 24.49
C VAL A 574 35.48 -40.83 24.67
N ALA A 575 36.20 -41.71 23.95
CA ALA A 575 36.81 -41.71 22.59
C ALA A 575 37.37 -43.11 22.26
N GLN A 576 37.71 -43.37 20.98
CA GLN A 576 38.92 -44.06 20.44
C GLN A 576 38.71 -44.27 18.91
N ALA A 577 39.52 -43.81 17.94
CA ALA A 577 40.99 -43.78 17.71
C ALA A 577 41.55 -45.08 17.05
N PRO A 578 42.67 -45.07 16.29
CA PRO A 578 43.32 -43.99 15.50
C PRO A 578 43.83 -44.42 14.09
N ALA A 579 44.40 -43.50 13.28
CA ALA A 579 45.63 -43.68 12.46
C ALA A 579 45.98 -42.40 11.65
N GLU A 580 47.26 -42.19 11.31
CA GLU A 580 47.79 -40.98 10.66
C GLU A 580 48.70 -41.31 9.45
N ASN A 581 48.82 -40.38 8.47
CA ASN A 581 50.13 -39.80 8.11
C ASN A 581 50.03 -38.58 7.16
N THR A 582 51.16 -37.89 6.94
CA THR A 582 51.24 -36.55 6.29
C THR A 582 52.11 -36.53 5.02
N THR A 583 52.01 -35.47 4.18
CA THR A 583 53.13 -34.53 3.89
C THR A 583 52.87 -33.55 2.72
N SER A 584 53.40 -32.31 2.87
CA SER A 584 53.90 -31.41 1.80
C SER A 584 52.91 -30.76 0.81
N ALA A 585 53.42 -29.80 0.01
CA ALA A 585 52.66 -28.88 -0.84
C ALA A 585 53.51 -28.31 -2.00
N THR A 586 52.90 -27.47 -2.86
CA THR A 586 53.47 -26.62 -3.95
C THR A 586 53.64 -27.34 -5.33
N PRO A 587 53.81 -26.61 -6.48
CA PRO A 587 52.64 -26.09 -7.22
C PRO A 587 52.71 -26.11 -8.78
N ILE A 588 51.61 -25.72 -9.44
CA ILE A 588 51.48 -25.10 -10.80
C ILE A 588 52.12 -25.82 -12.02
N SER A 589 51.27 -26.28 -12.95
CA SER A 589 51.17 -25.70 -14.31
C SER A 589 49.83 -26.07 -14.96
N ALA A 590 49.46 -25.41 -16.07
CA ALA A 590 48.24 -25.68 -16.85
C ALA A 590 48.61 -26.02 -18.30
N GLU A 591 47.73 -26.74 -19.01
CA GLU A 591 47.68 -26.72 -20.49
C GLU A 591 46.31 -27.23 -21.03
N GLN A 592 45.97 -26.80 -22.25
CA GLN A 592 44.80 -27.21 -23.07
C GLN A 592 45.24 -28.32 -24.08
N PRO A 593 44.48 -28.80 -25.10
CA PRO A 593 43.13 -28.48 -25.61
C PRO A 593 42.23 -29.77 -25.69
N ASP A 594 41.25 -30.05 -26.58
CA ASP A 594 40.73 -29.39 -27.80
C ASP A 594 39.27 -29.82 -28.12
N TYR A 595 38.69 -29.25 -29.19
CA TYR A 595 37.37 -29.55 -29.76
C TYR A 595 37.40 -30.69 -30.80
N SER A 596 36.31 -31.46 -30.94
CA SER A 596 35.88 -32.00 -32.26
C SER A 596 34.37 -32.37 -32.32
N THR A 597 33.64 -31.82 -33.29
CA THR A 597 32.35 -32.35 -33.81
C THR A 597 32.60 -33.14 -35.11
N PRO A 598 31.78 -34.15 -35.50
CA PRO A 598 30.53 -33.95 -36.30
C PRO A 598 29.44 -35.02 -36.02
N SER A 599 28.39 -35.25 -36.84
CA SER A 599 27.26 -34.41 -37.32
C SER A 599 26.21 -35.33 -38.02
N LEU A 600 25.27 -34.81 -38.86
CA LEU A 600 24.30 -35.51 -39.75
C LEU A 600 23.03 -36.10 -39.05
N ASN A 601 21.76 -35.78 -39.41
CA ASN A 601 20.97 -35.88 -40.68
C ASN A 601 20.23 -37.26 -40.79
N VAL A 602 19.02 -37.45 -41.37
CA VAL A 602 18.00 -36.60 -42.06
C VAL A 602 16.67 -37.39 -42.27
N GLU A 603 15.53 -36.76 -42.63
CA GLU A 603 14.30 -37.36 -43.26
C GLU A 603 13.44 -38.38 -42.45
N ASP A 604 12.14 -38.68 -42.73
CA ASP A 604 11.11 -38.00 -43.54
C ASP A 604 9.63 -38.28 -43.10
N SER A 605 8.73 -37.50 -43.69
CA SER A 605 7.25 -37.40 -43.82
C SER A 605 6.22 -38.58 -43.66
N SER A 606 4.97 -38.17 -43.33
CA SER A 606 3.70 -38.39 -44.12
C SER A 606 2.50 -39.25 -43.59
N PHE A 607 1.28 -38.85 -44.02
CA PHE A 607 -0.07 -39.50 -44.01
C PHE A 607 -0.74 -39.97 -42.67
N LEU A 608 -2.04 -40.35 -42.64
CA LEU A 608 -3.29 -39.55 -42.75
C LEU A 608 -4.57 -40.40 -42.47
N PHE A 609 -5.61 -39.79 -41.84
CA PHE A 609 -7.03 -40.23 -41.73
C PHE A 609 -7.41 -41.60 -41.09
N GLY A 610 -8.57 -41.64 -40.41
CA GLY A 610 -9.29 -42.87 -39.98
C GLY A 610 -10.43 -42.59 -38.98
N HIS A 611 -11.62 -43.19 -39.16
CA HIS A 611 -12.85 -42.88 -38.41
C HIS A 611 -13.38 -44.08 -37.57
N ASP A 612 -13.85 -43.78 -36.35
CA ASP A 612 -15.04 -44.30 -35.66
C ASP A 612 -15.26 -45.75 -35.16
N ALA A 613 -16.25 -45.83 -34.25
CA ALA A 613 -17.10 -46.97 -33.86
C ALA A 613 -16.66 -47.96 -32.74
N ARG A 614 -17.68 -48.53 -32.08
CA ARG A 614 -17.72 -49.25 -30.78
C ARG A 614 -18.05 -50.75 -30.96
N GLU A 615 -17.86 -51.59 -29.93
CA GLU A 615 -18.91 -52.36 -29.20
C GLU A 615 -18.36 -53.51 -28.30
N ASP A 616 -18.90 -53.59 -27.07
CA ASP A 616 -19.25 -54.76 -26.21
C ASP A 616 -18.17 -55.84 -25.83
N GLU A 617 -18.37 -56.84 -24.94
CA GLU A 617 -19.57 -57.47 -24.31
C GLU A 617 -19.23 -58.22 -22.96
N CYS A 618 -20.19 -58.98 -22.39
CA CYS A 618 -20.06 -60.10 -21.39
C CYS A 618 -19.80 -59.77 -19.88
N HIS A 619 -20.29 -60.51 -18.87
CA HIS A 619 -21.34 -61.57 -18.74
C HIS A 619 -21.73 -61.81 -17.24
N HIS A 620 -22.77 -62.63 -16.96
CA HIS A 620 -23.30 -63.04 -15.63
C HIS A 620 -23.43 -64.59 -15.57
N PRO A 621 -23.67 -65.32 -14.42
CA PRO A 621 -24.95 -65.28 -13.66
C PRO A 621 -24.97 -65.75 -12.16
N GLU A 622 -26.15 -65.63 -11.51
CA GLU A 622 -26.77 -66.50 -10.45
C GLU A 622 -26.08 -66.80 -9.08
N LEU A 623 -26.76 -67.23 -7.99
CA LEU A 623 -28.16 -67.69 -7.75
C LEU A 623 -28.70 -67.30 -6.32
N ALA A 624 -29.99 -67.52 -6.05
CA ALA A 624 -30.82 -66.82 -5.04
C ALA A 624 -30.97 -67.46 -3.63
N ARG A 625 -31.50 -66.67 -2.67
CA ARG A 625 -32.54 -67.14 -1.72
C ARG A 625 -33.43 -66.05 -1.07
N VAL A 626 -34.69 -66.44 -0.84
CA VAL A 626 -35.85 -65.73 -0.21
C VAL A 626 -35.64 -65.53 1.31
N GLY A 627 -36.23 -64.55 2.02
CA GLY A 627 -37.13 -63.42 1.67
C GLY A 627 -38.01 -62.97 2.87
N LEU A 628 -38.85 -61.94 2.67
CA LEU A 628 -39.82 -61.32 3.62
C LEU A 628 -39.28 -60.68 4.93
N PHE A 629 -39.22 -59.35 4.95
CA PHE A 629 -39.82 -58.52 6.03
C PHE A 629 -39.98 -57.07 5.54
N SER A 630 -41.19 -56.69 5.09
CA SER A 630 -41.39 -55.43 4.34
C SER A 630 -42.74 -54.77 4.61
N LEU A 631 -42.95 -54.29 5.84
CA LEU A 631 -43.99 -53.30 6.16
C LEU A 631 -43.60 -52.54 7.46
N GLY A 632 -43.41 -51.23 7.39
CA GLY A 632 -43.17 -50.40 8.59
C GLY A 632 -42.38 -49.09 8.39
N LEU A 633 -41.46 -49.02 7.41
CA LEU A 633 -40.49 -47.90 7.32
C LEU A 633 -40.77 -46.85 6.23
N ALA A 634 -41.93 -46.90 5.57
CA ALA A 634 -42.29 -45.96 4.49
C ALA A 634 -42.90 -44.62 4.96
N VAL A 635 -43.33 -44.51 6.22
CA VAL A 635 -44.08 -43.33 6.73
C VAL A 635 -43.21 -42.38 7.55
N ALA A 636 -42.14 -42.87 8.18
CA ALA A 636 -41.25 -42.04 9.01
C ALA A 636 -40.24 -41.20 8.18
N GLY A 637 -39.83 -41.66 7.00
CA GLY A 637 -38.81 -40.97 6.19
C GLY A 637 -39.29 -39.67 5.53
N VAL A 638 -40.59 -39.56 5.23
CA VAL A 638 -41.15 -38.44 4.46
C VAL A 638 -41.39 -37.19 5.33
N THR A 639 -41.65 -37.36 6.63
CA THR A 639 -41.87 -36.24 7.57
C THR A 639 -40.59 -35.64 8.13
N SER A 640 -39.46 -36.37 8.14
CA SER A 640 -38.16 -35.80 8.55
C SER A 640 -37.56 -34.89 7.48
N PHE A 641 -37.76 -35.19 6.19
CA PHE A 641 -37.16 -34.40 5.10
C PHE A 641 -37.83 -33.04 4.87
N THR A 642 -39.04 -32.82 5.41
CA THR A 642 -39.80 -31.57 5.28
C THR A 642 -39.65 -30.62 6.47
N LEU A 643 -38.99 -31.04 7.57
CA LEU A 643 -38.79 -30.22 8.78
C LEU A 643 -37.37 -29.65 8.94
N PHE A 644 -36.38 -30.20 8.24
CA PHE A 644 -34.99 -29.70 8.23
C PHE A 644 -34.49 -29.32 6.84
N GLY A 645 -35.40 -28.84 5.99
CA GLY A 645 -35.08 -28.20 4.71
C GLY A 645 -34.43 -26.83 4.89
N GLN A 646 -33.19 -26.78 5.40
CA GLN A 646 -32.33 -25.61 5.20
C GLN A 646 -32.05 -25.48 3.71
N THR A 647 -32.77 -24.59 3.04
CA THR A 647 -32.45 -24.15 1.68
C THR A 647 -31.06 -23.52 1.70
N SER A 648 -30.08 -24.20 1.08
CA SER A 648 -28.74 -23.64 0.93
C SER A 648 -28.82 -22.37 0.08
N ARG A 649 -28.62 -21.21 0.73
CA ARG A 649 -28.60 -19.92 0.01
C ARG A 649 -27.51 -19.96 -1.05
N GLN A 650 -27.92 -19.78 -2.31
CA GLN A 650 -27.03 -19.78 -3.47
C GLN A 650 -26.46 -18.38 -3.77
N SER A 651 -26.86 -17.35 -3.01
CA SER A 651 -26.32 -16.00 -3.10
C SER A 651 -25.19 -15.77 -2.08
N SER A 652 -24.19 -14.99 -2.47
CA SER A 652 -23.15 -14.44 -1.57
C SER A 652 -23.62 -13.15 -0.86
N THR A 653 -24.76 -12.59 -1.25
CA THR A 653 -25.31 -11.32 -0.75
C THR A 653 -26.65 -11.54 -0.02
N LEU A 654 -26.98 -10.67 0.93
CA LEU A 654 -28.21 -10.71 1.73
C LEU A 654 -29.05 -9.42 1.57
N PRO A 655 -30.06 -9.43 0.68
CA PRO A 655 -31.00 -8.32 0.54
C PRO A 655 -31.78 -8.03 1.83
N LEU A 656 -32.12 -6.76 2.07
CA LEU A 656 -32.88 -6.35 3.27
C LEU A 656 -34.23 -7.08 3.45
N PRO A 657 -35.07 -7.31 2.42
CA PRO A 657 -36.31 -8.09 2.58
C PRO A 657 -36.09 -9.57 2.94
N GLU A 658 -34.85 -10.04 2.81
CA GLU A 658 -34.42 -11.42 3.04
C GLU A 658 -33.69 -11.64 4.38
N THR A 659 -33.44 -10.59 5.18
CA THR A 659 -32.80 -10.72 6.49
C THR A 659 -33.64 -11.60 7.44
N PRO A 660 -33.04 -12.50 8.23
CA PRO A 660 -33.78 -13.27 9.23
C PRO A 660 -34.55 -12.39 10.20
N LYS A 661 -35.76 -12.81 10.58
CA LYS A 661 -36.55 -12.06 11.56
C LYS A 661 -35.83 -12.01 12.91
N ILE A 662 -35.56 -10.79 13.37
CA ILE A 662 -34.87 -10.54 14.63
C ILE A 662 -35.83 -10.81 15.79
N HIS A 663 -35.44 -11.68 16.71
CA HIS A 663 -36.26 -12.17 17.82
C HIS A 663 -35.52 -12.02 19.15
N HIS A 664 -35.48 -10.79 19.68
CA HIS A 664 -34.94 -10.50 21.01
C HIS A 664 -35.95 -10.84 22.12
N ASP A 665 -35.46 -11.24 23.31
CA ASP A 665 -36.27 -11.39 24.52
C ASP A 665 -35.74 -10.44 25.61
N THR A 666 -36.34 -9.26 25.68
CA THR A 666 -36.05 -8.22 26.68
C THR A 666 -37.04 -8.25 27.85
N SER A 667 -37.78 -9.36 28.03
CA SER A 667 -38.79 -9.46 29.07
C SER A 667 -38.19 -9.34 30.47
N THR A 668 -38.91 -8.70 31.40
CA THR A 668 -38.45 -8.47 32.78
C THR A 668 -38.06 -9.78 33.49
N ALA A 669 -38.69 -10.91 33.12
CA ALA A 669 -38.34 -12.23 33.62
C ALA A 669 -37.00 -12.75 33.06
N ASN A 670 -36.76 -12.63 31.74
CA ASN A 670 -35.52 -13.06 31.11
C ASN A 670 -34.33 -12.18 31.55
N ILE A 671 -34.52 -10.85 31.58
CA ILE A 671 -33.51 -9.90 32.08
C ILE A 671 -33.17 -10.18 33.54
N LYS A 672 -34.15 -10.34 34.44
CA LYS A 672 -33.90 -10.65 35.86
C LYS A 672 -33.15 -11.97 36.04
N ALA A 673 -33.44 -12.97 35.21
CA ALA A 673 -32.71 -14.24 35.22
C ALA A 673 -31.28 -14.10 34.66
N ALA A 674 -31.06 -13.22 33.67
CA ALA A 674 -29.73 -12.90 33.16
C ALA A 674 -28.88 -12.17 34.19
N CYS A 675 -29.43 -11.17 34.90
CA CYS A 675 -28.71 -10.44 35.96
C CYS A 675 -28.22 -11.37 37.08
N ALA A 676 -28.99 -12.41 37.44
CA ALA A 676 -28.57 -13.42 38.41
C ALA A 676 -27.43 -14.33 37.90
N GLU A 677 -27.21 -14.44 36.58
CA GLU A 677 -26.04 -15.09 36.00
C GLU A 677 -24.86 -14.11 35.85
N PHE A 678 -25.11 -12.84 35.48
CA PHE A 678 -24.08 -11.81 35.46
C PHE A 678 -23.46 -11.60 36.86
N GLU A 679 -24.26 -11.61 37.93
CA GLU A 679 -23.80 -11.48 39.32
C GLU A 679 -22.84 -12.63 39.73
N GLN A 680 -22.93 -13.79 39.06
CA GLN A 680 -22.02 -14.94 39.24
C GLN A 680 -20.75 -14.86 38.36
N ILE A 681 -20.74 -14.02 37.31
CA ILE A 681 -19.63 -13.88 36.35
C ILE A 681 -18.72 -12.70 36.72
N ILE A 682 -19.31 -11.56 37.08
CA ILE A 682 -18.58 -10.30 37.35
C ILE A 682 -18.76 -9.75 38.77
N GLY A 683 -19.50 -10.43 39.64
CA GLY A 683 -19.89 -9.85 40.93
C GLY A 683 -21.07 -8.88 40.80
N LYS A 684 -21.47 -8.25 41.90
CA LYS A 684 -22.64 -7.38 41.95
C LYS A 684 -22.29 -5.92 41.72
N GLU A 685 -21.11 -5.53 42.19
CA GLU A 685 -20.49 -4.22 42.16
C GLU A 685 -19.96 -3.83 40.76
N HIS A 686 -20.13 -4.71 39.78
CA HIS A 686 -19.88 -4.51 38.34
C HIS A 686 -21.18 -4.50 37.53
N ILE A 687 -22.34 -4.40 38.19
CA ILE A 687 -23.67 -4.37 37.59
C ILE A 687 -24.41 -3.12 38.06
N SER A 688 -24.87 -2.27 37.14
CA SER A 688 -25.76 -1.15 37.46
C SER A 688 -27.12 -1.27 36.77
N THR A 689 -28.17 -0.99 37.53
CA THR A 689 -29.52 -0.73 37.04
C THR A 689 -30.01 0.67 37.46
N GLU A 690 -29.10 1.54 37.90
CA GLU A 690 -29.44 2.89 38.36
C GLU A 690 -29.75 3.80 37.17
N ARG A 691 -30.83 4.59 37.25
CA ARG A 691 -31.32 5.40 36.11
C ARG A 691 -30.23 6.30 35.53
N ILE A 692 -29.35 6.87 36.37
CA ILE A 692 -28.29 7.77 35.93
C ILE A 692 -27.29 7.08 34.99
N ASP A 693 -26.92 5.83 35.27
CA ASP A 693 -26.01 5.05 34.44
C ASP A 693 -26.73 4.63 33.15
N LEU A 694 -27.99 4.17 33.26
CA LEU A 694 -28.81 3.81 32.10
C LEU A 694 -28.99 4.99 31.12
N VAL A 695 -29.16 6.21 31.62
CA VAL A 695 -29.31 7.44 30.81
C VAL A 695 -27.98 7.89 30.20
N THR A 696 -26.90 7.95 30.97
CA THR A 696 -25.58 8.39 30.47
C THR A 696 -25.01 7.46 29.40
N HIS A 697 -25.35 6.16 29.45
CA HIS A 697 -24.97 5.19 28.42
C HIS A 697 -25.98 5.13 27.24
N SER A 698 -26.98 6.02 27.20
CA SER A 698 -28.03 6.03 26.16
C SER A 698 -27.92 7.12 25.10
N GLY A 699 -27.06 8.13 25.29
CA GLY A 699 -26.84 9.23 24.33
C GLY A 699 -26.28 10.49 25.00
N SER A 700 -26.23 11.59 24.25
CA SER A 700 -25.74 12.89 24.74
C SER A 700 -26.29 14.06 23.93
N ASP A 701 -26.12 15.29 24.42
CA ASP A 701 -26.54 16.51 23.71
C ASP A 701 -25.78 16.80 22.40
N TYR A 702 -24.68 16.08 22.15
CA TYR A 702 -23.76 16.28 21.02
C TYR A 702 -24.03 15.33 19.83
N GLN A 703 -25.07 14.51 19.92
CA GLN A 703 -25.41 13.53 18.88
C GLN A 703 -26.04 14.20 17.65
N SER A 704 -25.67 13.73 16.45
CA SER A 704 -26.36 14.02 15.19
C SER A 704 -27.82 13.57 15.24
N TYR A 705 -28.10 12.45 15.90
CA TYR A 705 -29.45 11.90 16.09
C TYR A 705 -30.29 12.73 17.09
N ALA A 706 -31.60 12.81 16.87
CA ALA A 706 -32.56 13.57 17.68
C ALA A 706 -32.87 12.90 19.05
N TRP A 707 -31.89 12.92 19.95
CA TRP A 707 -31.95 12.32 21.29
C TRP A 707 -32.42 13.29 22.38
N THR A 708 -33.29 12.82 23.27
CA THR A 708 -33.65 13.44 24.57
C THR A 708 -33.81 12.35 25.63
N GLU A 709 -33.64 12.66 26.93
CA GLU A 709 -33.90 11.66 28.00
C GLU A 709 -35.35 11.14 27.99
N GLU A 710 -36.30 11.93 27.49
CA GLU A 710 -37.72 11.57 27.37
C GLU A 710 -38.00 10.56 26.25
N ASN A 711 -37.20 10.57 25.16
CA ASN A 711 -37.35 9.64 24.04
C ASN A 711 -36.31 8.50 24.02
N ALA A 712 -35.31 8.53 24.91
CA ALA A 712 -34.21 7.59 24.95
C ALA A 712 -34.66 6.14 25.21
N ILE A 713 -34.23 5.23 24.33
CA ILE A 713 -34.32 3.79 24.60
C ILE A 713 -33.17 3.42 25.54
N LEU A 714 -33.51 3.17 26.80
CA LEU A 714 -32.52 2.76 27.81
C LEU A 714 -32.25 1.24 27.72
N SER A 715 -31.01 0.83 27.96
CA SER A 715 -30.72 -0.56 28.34
C SER A 715 -31.38 -0.89 29.69
N ASN A 716 -31.60 -2.17 29.98
CA ASN A 716 -32.14 -2.60 31.27
C ASN A 716 -31.06 -2.68 32.36
N VAL A 717 -29.79 -2.81 31.96
CA VAL A 717 -28.62 -2.98 32.83
C VAL A 717 -27.33 -2.53 32.12
N VAL A 718 -26.40 -1.94 32.85
CA VAL A 718 -25.00 -1.70 32.43
C VAL A 718 -24.10 -2.71 33.18
N LEU A 719 -23.17 -3.33 32.45
CA LEU A 719 -22.20 -4.29 32.98
C LEU A 719 -20.78 -3.78 32.76
N TYR A 720 -19.93 -3.85 33.77
CA TYR A 720 -18.56 -3.32 33.76
C TYR A 720 -17.51 -4.44 33.91
N PRO A 721 -17.27 -5.29 32.90
CA PRO A 721 -16.25 -6.34 32.98
C PRO A 721 -14.82 -5.78 33.05
N GLU A 722 -13.90 -6.59 33.56
CA GLU A 722 -12.47 -6.29 33.71
C GLU A 722 -11.59 -7.23 32.84
N THR A 723 -12.12 -8.39 32.41
CA THR A 723 -11.39 -9.38 31.59
C THR A 723 -12.14 -9.84 30.33
N THR A 724 -11.38 -10.30 29.33
CA THR A 724 -11.88 -10.91 28.09
C THR A 724 -12.78 -12.12 28.37
N GLU A 725 -12.45 -12.90 29.39
CA GLU A 725 -13.21 -14.07 29.82
C GLU A 725 -14.58 -13.67 30.38
N GLN A 726 -14.66 -12.60 31.17
CA GLN A 726 -15.94 -12.07 31.66
C GLN A 726 -16.83 -11.60 30.50
N VAL A 727 -16.28 -10.84 29.55
CA VAL A 727 -17.00 -10.41 28.34
C VAL A 727 -17.51 -11.62 27.55
N SER A 728 -16.68 -12.65 27.38
CA SER A 728 -17.05 -13.91 26.73
C SER A 728 -18.23 -14.62 27.42
N GLN A 729 -18.26 -14.69 28.76
CA GLN A 729 -19.36 -15.32 29.49
C GLN A 729 -20.64 -14.47 29.51
N ILE A 730 -20.52 -13.14 29.63
CA ILE A 730 -21.66 -12.21 29.49
C ILE A 730 -22.32 -12.40 28.13
N VAL A 731 -21.54 -12.38 27.05
CA VAL A 731 -22.06 -12.51 25.68
C VAL A 731 -22.70 -13.90 25.45
N LYS A 732 -22.16 -14.98 26.02
CA LYS A 732 -22.81 -16.31 26.02
C LYS A 732 -24.19 -16.30 26.68
N VAL A 733 -24.33 -15.63 27.83
CA VAL A 733 -25.63 -15.47 28.50
C VAL A 733 -26.59 -14.67 27.60
N CYS A 734 -26.13 -13.54 27.03
CA CYS A 734 -26.92 -12.71 26.11
C CYS A 734 -27.38 -13.48 24.87
N PHE A 735 -26.49 -14.22 24.19
CA PHE A 735 -26.78 -14.99 22.98
C PHE A 735 -27.80 -16.09 23.24
N ARG A 736 -27.55 -16.94 24.24
CA ARG A 736 -28.46 -18.03 24.66
C ARG A 736 -29.83 -17.49 25.09
N ARG A 737 -29.90 -16.28 25.64
CA ARG A 737 -31.14 -15.59 26.06
C ARG A 737 -31.74 -14.62 25.04
N ARG A 738 -31.09 -14.43 23.88
CA ARG A 738 -31.43 -13.44 22.84
C ARG A 738 -31.61 -12.00 23.38
N ILE A 739 -30.75 -11.59 24.30
CA ILE A 739 -30.69 -10.22 24.83
C ILE A 739 -29.71 -9.42 23.95
N PRO A 740 -30.12 -8.28 23.37
CA PRO A 740 -29.22 -7.46 22.57
C PRO A 740 -28.21 -6.72 23.46
N VAL A 741 -27.05 -6.43 22.89
CA VAL A 741 -25.86 -5.88 23.54
C VAL A 741 -25.43 -4.61 22.84
N THR A 742 -25.32 -3.51 23.58
CA THR A 742 -24.75 -2.25 23.11
C THR A 742 -23.39 -2.03 23.78
N PRO A 743 -22.27 -2.00 23.04
CA PRO A 743 -20.96 -1.73 23.62
C PRO A 743 -20.76 -0.23 23.89
N TYR A 744 -20.11 0.08 25.00
CA TYR A 744 -19.78 1.44 25.44
C TYR A 744 -18.30 1.51 25.88
N SER A 745 -17.70 2.70 25.76
CA SER A 745 -16.28 2.94 25.98
C SER A 745 -16.11 4.41 26.41
N GLY A 746 -15.46 5.27 25.61
CA GLY A 746 -15.34 6.70 25.96
C GLY A 746 -16.65 7.52 25.91
N GLY A 747 -17.73 7.00 25.32
CA GLY A 747 -19.02 7.73 25.18
C GLY A 747 -19.00 8.95 24.25
N THR A 748 -17.90 9.18 23.52
CA THR A 748 -17.63 10.42 22.76
C THR A 748 -18.11 10.41 21.30
N SER A 749 -18.56 9.29 20.74
CA SER A 749 -18.96 9.20 19.33
C SER A 749 -20.38 9.76 19.10
N ILE A 750 -20.61 10.43 17.97
CA ILE A 750 -21.78 11.32 17.78
C ILE A 750 -22.80 10.91 16.70
N GLU A 751 -22.58 9.82 15.97
CA GLU A 751 -23.53 9.33 14.95
C GLU A 751 -24.52 8.30 15.54
N GLY A 752 -24.59 8.19 16.87
CA GLY A 752 -25.47 7.25 17.58
C GLY A 752 -24.90 5.84 17.80
N GLN A 753 -23.60 5.63 17.65
CA GLN A 753 -22.96 4.30 17.69
C GLN A 753 -23.19 3.57 19.02
N TYR A 754 -23.23 4.27 20.16
CA TYR A 754 -23.53 3.67 21.48
C TYR A 754 -24.99 3.88 21.96
N ILE A 755 -25.85 4.58 21.21
CA ILE A 755 -27.27 4.78 21.59
C ILE A 755 -28.03 3.45 21.43
N PRO A 756 -28.62 2.85 22.48
CA PRO A 756 -29.38 1.62 22.33
C PRO A 756 -30.56 1.81 21.36
N GLN A 757 -30.82 0.83 20.50
CA GLN A 757 -32.03 0.78 19.66
C GLN A 757 -33.06 -0.23 20.20
N PHE A 758 -32.65 -1.03 21.18
CA PHE A 758 -33.46 -2.00 21.88
C PHE A 758 -33.12 -1.94 23.37
N GLN A 759 -34.09 -2.24 24.24
CA GLN A 759 -33.78 -2.58 25.62
C GLN A 759 -32.87 -3.83 25.65
N GLY A 760 -32.08 -4.01 26.70
CA GLY A 760 -31.13 -5.13 26.80
C GLY A 760 -29.97 -4.82 27.72
N VAL A 761 -28.76 -5.17 27.30
CA VAL A 761 -27.52 -4.99 28.06
C VAL A 761 -26.65 -3.92 27.41
N CYS A 762 -26.13 -2.99 28.22
CA CYS A 762 -24.96 -2.22 27.87
C CYS A 762 -23.71 -2.89 28.48
N ILE A 763 -22.62 -3.00 27.72
CA ILE A 763 -21.31 -3.46 28.24
C ILE A 763 -20.35 -2.27 28.16
N ASP A 764 -19.96 -1.75 29.32
CA ASP A 764 -18.97 -0.68 29.41
C ASP A 764 -17.56 -1.25 29.63
N PHE A 765 -16.66 -0.89 28.72
CA PHE A 765 -15.26 -1.26 28.73
C PHE A 765 -14.35 -0.34 29.58
N THR A 766 -14.86 0.69 30.26
CA THR A 766 -14.04 1.63 31.08
C THR A 766 -13.22 0.95 32.19
N ARG A 767 -13.64 -0.20 32.74
CA ARG A 767 -12.85 -0.98 33.71
C ARG A 767 -11.79 -1.86 33.07
N MET A 768 -11.86 -2.11 31.76
CA MET A 768 -10.79 -2.74 30.98
C MET A 768 -9.81 -1.66 30.50
N ASN A 769 -9.09 -1.01 31.41
CA ASN A 769 -8.26 0.18 31.15
C ASN A 769 -6.76 -0.01 31.42
N GLN A 770 -6.23 -1.22 31.24
CA GLN A 770 -4.81 -1.49 31.49
C GLN A 770 -3.96 -1.46 30.21
N ILE A 771 -2.77 -0.86 30.30
CA ILE A 771 -1.68 -1.12 29.36
C ILE A 771 -1.08 -2.48 29.74
N LYS A 772 -1.09 -3.43 28.81
CA LYS A 772 -0.67 -4.83 29.04
C LYS A 772 0.82 -5.03 28.77
N GLU A 773 1.35 -4.35 27.76
CA GLU A 773 2.73 -4.49 27.27
C GLU A 773 3.13 -3.20 26.53
N ILE A 774 4.35 -2.70 26.71
CA ILE A 774 4.94 -1.66 25.86
C ILE A 774 6.27 -2.19 25.32
N ASN A 775 6.50 -2.06 24.01
CA ASN A 775 7.71 -2.55 23.34
C ASN A 775 8.43 -1.42 22.61
N PRO A 776 9.25 -0.60 23.31
CA PRO A 776 9.85 0.58 22.71
C PRO A 776 10.80 0.28 21.53
N VAL A 777 11.38 -0.92 21.48
CA VAL A 777 12.30 -1.35 20.42
C VAL A 777 11.56 -1.79 19.14
N ASP A 778 10.39 -2.43 19.28
CA ASP A 778 9.58 -2.90 18.16
C ASP A 778 8.57 -1.85 17.66
N LEU A 779 8.44 -0.75 18.40
CA LEU A 779 7.50 0.35 18.19
C LEU A 779 6.04 -0.15 18.18
N ASP A 780 5.65 -0.88 19.22
CA ASP A 780 4.27 -1.33 19.46
C ASP A 780 3.93 -1.38 20.98
N CYS A 781 2.64 -1.51 21.29
CA CYS A 781 2.12 -1.80 22.62
C CYS A 781 0.88 -2.71 22.55
N ILE A 782 0.49 -3.28 23.70
CA ILE A 782 -0.78 -4.02 23.88
C ILE A 782 -1.58 -3.31 24.97
N VAL A 783 -2.83 -2.99 24.69
CA VAL A 783 -3.72 -2.20 25.57
C VAL A 783 -5.13 -2.78 25.61
N GLN A 784 -5.84 -2.55 26.70
CA GLN A 784 -7.28 -2.82 26.82
C GLN A 784 -8.15 -1.64 26.29
N PRO A 785 -9.40 -1.89 25.87
CA PRO A 785 -10.25 -0.90 25.18
C PRO A 785 -10.66 0.34 25.98
N GLY A 786 -10.60 0.32 27.31
CA GLY A 786 -10.89 1.44 28.20
C GLY A 786 -9.72 2.40 28.44
N ILE A 787 -8.55 2.16 27.85
CA ILE A 787 -7.45 3.15 27.83
C ILE A 787 -7.87 4.37 27.01
N GLY A 788 -7.71 5.57 27.58
CA GLY A 788 -7.77 6.83 26.83
C GLY A 788 -6.52 7.06 26.00
N TRP A 789 -6.65 7.61 24.79
CA TRP A 789 -5.48 7.81 23.92
C TRP A 789 -4.49 8.87 24.46
N VAL A 790 -4.99 9.81 25.27
CA VAL A 790 -4.18 10.83 25.95
C VAL A 790 -3.33 10.17 27.04
N ASP A 791 -3.94 9.38 27.92
CA ASP A 791 -3.25 8.68 29.02
C ASP A 791 -2.18 7.72 28.48
N LEU A 792 -2.48 7.04 27.35
CA LEU A 792 -1.52 6.22 26.62
C LEU A 792 -0.33 7.05 26.12
N ASN A 793 -0.56 8.24 25.58
CA ASN A 793 0.49 9.11 25.06
C ASN A 793 1.36 9.74 26.17
N ASP A 794 0.79 10.02 27.34
CA ASP A 794 1.55 10.52 28.49
C ASP A 794 2.51 9.45 29.04
N GLU A 795 2.08 8.19 29.13
CA GLU A 795 2.97 7.07 29.49
C GLU A 795 4.08 6.86 28.43
N LEU A 796 3.71 6.83 27.15
CA LEU A 796 4.63 6.62 26.02
C LEU A 796 5.67 7.74 25.85
N ALA A 797 5.37 8.95 26.28
CA ALA A 797 6.29 10.08 26.22
C ALA A 797 7.61 9.81 26.97
N SER A 798 7.56 9.00 28.05
CA SER A 798 8.74 8.56 28.81
C SER A 798 9.74 7.73 27.98
N HIS A 799 9.24 7.06 26.93
CA HIS A 799 10.03 6.26 25.98
C HIS A 799 10.43 7.04 24.72
N GLY A 800 10.04 8.32 24.60
CA GLY A 800 10.22 9.10 23.37
C GLY A 800 9.29 8.66 22.23
N LEU A 801 8.21 7.94 22.55
CA LEU A 801 7.24 7.42 21.59
C LEU A 801 5.88 8.12 21.72
N PHE A 802 5.01 7.90 20.73
CA PHE A 802 3.60 8.26 20.80
C PHE A 802 2.76 7.36 19.88
N PHE A 803 1.47 7.33 20.16
CA PHE A 803 0.39 6.79 19.36
C PHE A 803 -0.24 7.95 18.55
N PRO A 804 -0.09 7.99 17.21
CA PRO A 804 -0.46 9.19 16.44
C PRO A 804 -1.95 9.56 16.29
N PRO A 805 -2.93 8.62 16.22
CA PRO A 805 -4.34 8.99 16.11
C PRO A 805 -4.83 9.83 17.29
N ASP A 806 -5.23 11.07 17.00
CA ASP A 806 -5.54 12.15 17.95
C ASP A 806 -6.98 12.70 17.80
N PRO A 807 -8.03 11.86 17.97
CA PRO A 807 -9.41 12.33 17.97
C PRO A 807 -9.73 13.17 19.22
N GLY A 808 -10.95 13.70 19.32
CA GLY A 808 -11.41 14.47 20.48
C GLY A 808 -11.05 13.85 21.85
N PRO A 809 -10.56 14.63 22.82
CA PRO A 809 -10.23 14.14 24.17
C PRO A 809 -11.41 13.40 24.83
N GLY A 810 -11.09 12.36 25.62
CA GLY A 810 -12.07 11.43 26.18
C GLY A 810 -12.37 10.21 25.30
N ALA A 811 -11.94 10.21 24.03
CA ALA A 811 -11.95 9.00 23.22
C ALA A 811 -11.00 7.92 23.78
N MET A 812 -11.50 6.68 23.83
CA MET A 812 -10.80 5.49 24.33
C MET A 812 -10.60 4.49 23.20
N ILE A 813 -9.55 3.65 23.31
CA ILE A 813 -9.08 2.76 22.24
C ILE A 813 -10.18 1.85 21.69
N GLY A 814 -11.08 1.32 22.53
CA GLY A 814 -12.20 0.49 22.09
C GLY A 814 -13.17 1.23 21.16
N GLY A 815 -13.54 2.47 21.52
CA GLY A 815 -14.34 3.35 20.67
C GLY A 815 -13.62 3.74 19.37
N MET A 816 -12.31 4.03 19.45
CA MET A 816 -11.49 4.39 18.29
C MET A 816 -11.36 3.23 17.29
N VAL A 817 -11.14 1.99 17.76
CA VAL A 817 -11.21 0.79 16.91
C VAL A 817 -12.63 0.64 16.34
N GLY A 818 -13.66 0.88 17.15
CA GLY A 818 -15.07 0.81 16.75
C GLY A 818 -15.39 1.67 15.54
N THR A 819 -15.06 2.97 15.57
CA THR A 819 -15.36 3.90 14.46
C THR A 819 -14.31 3.95 13.37
N GLY A 820 -13.06 3.53 13.64
CA GLY A 820 -11.94 3.64 12.69
C GLY A 820 -11.37 5.05 12.56
N CYS A 821 -11.61 5.91 13.57
CA CYS A 821 -11.44 7.36 13.59
C CYS A 821 -10.08 7.91 13.13
N SER A 822 -10.04 9.22 12.87
CA SER A 822 -8.83 9.95 12.48
C SER A 822 -8.38 10.92 13.60
N GLY A 823 -7.97 12.13 13.26
CA GLY A 823 -7.42 13.17 14.13
C GLY A 823 -6.60 14.17 13.31
N THR A 824 -6.08 15.24 13.91
CA THR A 824 -5.33 16.27 13.15
C THR A 824 -4.02 15.74 12.55
N ASN A 825 -3.46 14.67 13.13
CA ASN A 825 -2.28 13.97 12.62
C ASN A 825 -2.58 13.03 11.41
N ALA A 826 -3.84 12.81 11.04
CA ALA A 826 -4.23 11.81 10.03
C ALA A 826 -3.56 12.06 8.66
N ALA A 827 -3.40 13.32 8.26
CA ALA A 827 -2.73 13.73 7.02
C ALA A 827 -1.27 13.25 6.90
N ALA A 828 -0.57 13.01 8.02
CA ALA A 828 0.78 12.46 8.03
C ALA A 828 0.86 10.98 8.40
N TYR A 829 -0.04 10.49 9.27
CA TYR A 829 0.11 9.18 9.90
C TYR A 829 -0.98 8.15 9.51
N GLY A 830 -2.08 8.56 8.88
CA GLY A 830 -3.25 7.71 8.60
C GLY A 830 -4.18 7.53 9.80
N THR A 831 -5.32 6.87 9.59
CA THR A 831 -6.39 6.72 10.60
C THR A 831 -6.23 5.45 11.44
N MET A 832 -7.09 5.22 12.44
CA MET A 832 -6.99 4.10 13.38
C MET A 832 -6.75 2.73 12.72
N LYS A 833 -7.40 2.48 11.57
CA LYS A 833 -7.22 1.26 10.73
C LYS A 833 -5.76 0.95 10.42
N ASP A 834 -4.93 1.98 10.27
CA ASP A 834 -3.52 1.86 9.92
C ASP A 834 -2.62 1.70 11.14
N TRP A 835 -3.12 1.99 12.35
CA TRP A 835 -2.39 1.90 13.61
C TRP A 835 -2.64 0.62 14.42
N VAL A 836 -3.74 -0.09 14.19
CA VAL A 836 -3.98 -1.41 14.78
C VAL A 836 -3.12 -2.49 14.09
N LEU A 837 -2.36 -3.25 14.90
CA LEU A 837 -1.72 -4.49 14.47
C LEU A 837 -2.66 -5.68 14.61
N SER A 838 -3.19 -5.92 15.81
CA SER A 838 -4.06 -7.08 16.09
C SER A 838 -5.12 -6.74 17.12
N LEU A 839 -6.19 -7.52 17.15
CA LEU A 839 -7.31 -7.39 18.10
C LEU A 839 -7.62 -8.75 18.73
N THR A 840 -7.86 -8.75 20.04
CA THR A 840 -8.57 -9.84 20.73
C THR A 840 -10.05 -9.48 20.76
N VAL A 841 -10.91 -10.31 20.15
CA VAL A 841 -12.32 -10.01 19.90
C VAL A 841 -13.22 -11.13 20.43
N VAL A 842 -14.31 -10.76 21.10
CA VAL A 842 -15.40 -11.65 21.51
C VAL A 842 -16.52 -11.57 20.47
N LEU A 843 -16.82 -12.68 19.81
CA LEU A 843 -17.89 -12.80 18.82
C LEU A 843 -19.27 -12.94 19.50
N ALA A 844 -20.36 -12.90 18.72
CA ALA A 844 -21.72 -12.89 19.26
C ALA A 844 -22.12 -14.15 20.04
N ASP A 845 -21.49 -15.30 19.79
CA ASP A 845 -21.65 -16.54 20.56
C ASP A 845 -20.75 -16.58 21.83
N GLY A 846 -19.96 -15.53 22.04
CA GLY A 846 -18.92 -15.43 23.05
C GLY A 846 -17.63 -16.19 22.74
N THR A 847 -17.40 -16.63 21.50
CA THR A 847 -16.11 -17.18 21.07
C THR A 847 -15.05 -16.07 21.07
N ILE A 848 -13.90 -16.33 21.70
CA ILE A 848 -12.75 -15.41 21.71
C ILE A 848 -11.87 -15.75 20.51
N ILE A 849 -11.53 -14.75 19.70
CA ILE A 849 -10.56 -14.86 18.60
C ILE A 849 -9.44 -13.82 18.74
N GLN A 850 -8.28 -14.11 18.17
CA GLN A 850 -7.20 -13.15 17.94
C GLN A 850 -7.05 -12.95 16.42
N THR A 851 -7.10 -11.71 15.92
CA THR A 851 -7.17 -11.48 14.47
C THR A 851 -5.88 -11.80 13.73
N ARG A 852 -4.70 -11.58 14.35
CA ARG A 852 -3.40 -12.12 13.94
C ARG A 852 -2.35 -12.10 15.06
N GLN A 853 -1.17 -12.65 14.78
CA GLN A 853 0.00 -12.49 15.64
C GLN A 853 0.58 -11.07 15.59
N ARG A 854 1.30 -10.67 16.65
CA ARG A 854 1.90 -9.32 16.88
C ARG A 854 2.82 -8.81 15.75
N ALA A 855 3.32 -9.68 14.87
CA ALA A 855 4.22 -9.31 13.78
C ALA A 855 3.64 -8.21 12.85
N ARG A 856 4.38 -7.11 12.67
CA ARG A 856 3.98 -5.92 11.89
C ARG A 856 3.47 -6.28 10.48
N LYS A 857 4.09 -7.25 9.81
CA LYS A 857 3.65 -7.84 8.54
C LYS A 857 3.14 -9.27 8.76
N SER A 858 1.99 -9.60 8.16
CA SER A 858 1.45 -10.96 8.06
C SER A 858 0.78 -11.16 6.70
N SER A 859 0.67 -12.41 6.26
CA SER A 859 -0.21 -12.83 5.16
C SER A 859 -0.81 -14.22 5.43
N ALA A 860 -0.91 -14.58 6.72
CA ALA A 860 -1.46 -15.84 7.18
C ALA A 860 -2.99 -15.75 7.29
N GLY A 861 -3.69 -16.09 6.20
CA GLY A 861 -5.16 -16.03 6.11
C GLY A 861 -5.69 -14.64 5.73
N TYR A 862 -6.97 -14.42 6.01
CA TYR A 862 -7.64 -13.13 5.78
C TYR A 862 -7.30 -12.12 6.89
N ASP A 863 -7.20 -10.83 6.56
CA ASP A 863 -6.99 -9.79 7.58
C ASP A 863 -8.31 -9.45 8.30
N LEU A 864 -8.65 -10.29 9.28
CA LEU A 864 -9.79 -10.06 10.17
C LEU A 864 -9.64 -8.77 11.00
N THR A 865 -8.43 -8.24 11.17
CA THR A 865 -8.21 -6.98 11.91
C THR A 865 -8.92 -5.82 11.21
N ARG A 866 -8.80 -5.76 9.88
CA ARG A 866 -9.47 -4.77 9.03
C ARG A 866 -10.98 -5.01 8.87
N VAL A 867 -11.50 -6.15 9.33
CA VAL A 867 -12.95 -6.41 9.40
C VAL A 867 -13.58 -5.86 10.69
N PHE A 868 -12.82 -5.83 11.80
CA PHE A 868 -13.33 -5.31 13.08
C PHE A 868 -13.07 -3.81 13.30
N VAL A 869 -12.00 -3.23 12.73
CA VAL A 869 -11.82 -1.76 12.76
C VAL A 869 -12.89 -1.10 11.88
N GLY A 870 -13.62 -0.11 12.42
CA GLY A 870 -14.75 0.52 11.72
C GLY A 870 -16.05 -0.30 11.75
N SER A 871 -16.10 -1.42 12.48
CA SER A 871 -17.30 -2.26 12.58
C SER A 871 -18.35 -1.76 13.58
N GLU A 872 -18.05 -0.70 14.34
CA GLU A 872 -18.89 -0.11 15.40
C GLU A 872 -19.42 -1.12 16.43
N GLY A 873 -18.67 -2.20 16.68
CA GLY A 873 -19.10 -3.28 17.57
C GLY A 873 -20.25 -4.14 17.03
N THR A 874 -20.64 -3.98 15.76
CA THR A 874 -21.71 -4.76 15.13
C THR A 874 -21.29 -6.19 14.79
N LEU A 875 -19.99 -6.46 14.63
CA LEU A 875 -19.45 -7.79 14.26
C LEU A 875 -18.81 -8.53 15.44
N GLY A 876 -18.38 -7.82 16.49
CA GLY A 876 -17.69 -8.38 17.64
C GLY A 876 -17.24 -7.31 18.62
N LEU A 877 -16.94 -7.71 19.85
CA LEU A 877 -16.51 -6.80 20.93
C LEU A 877 -15.00 -6.88 21.13
N VAL A 878 -14.31 -5.77 20.93
CA VAL A 878 -12.85 -5.66 21.13
C VAL A 878 -12.52 -5.65 22.62
N THR A 879 -11.57 -6.49 23.04
CA THR A 879 -11.20 -6.72 24.45
C THR A 879 -9.73 -6.46 24.75
N GLU A 880 -8.86 -6.58 23.73
CA GLU A 880 -7.48 -6.07 23.74
C GLU A 880 -7.11 -5.65 22.32
N ALA A 881 -6.21 -4.66 22.20
CA ALA A 881 -5.65 -4.19 20.93
C ALA A 881 -4.13 -4.14 21.00
N THR A 882 -3.46 -4.73 20.01
CA THR A 882 -2.04 -4.50 19.74
C THR A 882 -1.94 -3.30 18.79
N LEU A 883 -1.27 -2.23 19.20
CA LEU A 883 -1.15 -0.98 18.45
C LEU A 883 0.29 -0.74 18.03
N LYS A 884 0.51 -0.20 16.82
CA LYS A 884 1.80 0.38 16.45
C LYS A 884 2.05 1.67 17.23
N LEU A 885 3.31 2.03 17.39
CA LEU A 885 3.78 3.32 17.89
C LEU A 885 4.64 4.03 16.85
N ALA A 886 4.79 5.34 17.00
CA ALA A 886 5.72 6.19 16.27
C ALA A 886 6.75 6.80 17.23
N VAL A 887 7.92 7.17 16.72
CA VAL A 887 8.91 7.97 17.48
C VAL A 887 8.45 9.42 17.50
N LYS A 888 8.41 10.05 18.67
CA LYS A 888 8.03 11.46 18.81
C LYS A 888 9.07 12.35 18.10
N PRO A 889 8.68 13.19 17.12
CA PRO A 889 9.65 14.04 16.42
C PRO A 889 10.33 15.04 17.37
N PRO A 890 11.66 15.21 17.32
CA PRO A 890 12.38 16.17 18.17
C PRO A 890 12.14 17.63 17.78
N HIS A 891 11.65 17.89 16.57
CA HIS A 891 11.32 19.23 16.09
C HIS A 891 9.89 19.25 15.57
N GLU A 892 9.06 20.14 16.12
CA GLU A 892 7.72 20.48 15.64
C GLU A 892 7.59 22.00 15.60
N VAL A 893 7.03 22.55 14.51
CA VAL A 893 6.71 23.97 14.39
C VAL A 893 5.32 24.17 13.77
N VAL A 894 4.60 25.18 14.23
CA VAL A 894 3.29 25.60 13.72
C VAL A 894 3.42 26.88 12.90
N ALA A 895 2.63 26.97 11.83
CA ALA A 895 2.44 28.21 11.09
C ALA A 895 0.96 28.49 10.83
N VAL A 896 0.56 29.76 10.85
CA VAL A 896 -0.83 30.18 10.63
C VAL A 896 -0.87 31.24 9.54
N CYS A 897 -1.79 31.09 8.60
CA CYS A 897 -1.90 31.98 7.44
C CYS A 897 -3.34 32.23 7.01
N THR A 898 -3.70 33.51 6.89
CA THR A 898 -5.04 33.99 6.53
C THR A 898 -5.19 34.17 5.02
N PHE A 899 -6.41 34.08 4.49
CA PHE A 899 -6.75 34.14 3.06
C PHE A 899 -7.97 35.04 2.82
N PRO A 900 -8.10 35.64 1.62
CA PRO A 900 -9.27 36.47 1.28
C PRO A 900 -10.55 35.66 1.05
N THR A 901 -10.45 34.36 0.72
CA THR A 901 -11.60 33.46 0.54
C THR A 901 -11.28 32.04 0.99
N LEU A 902 -12.31 31.28 1.37
CA LEU A 902 -12.19 29.90 1.81
C LEU A 902 -11.75 28.96 0.66
N ARG A 903 -12.18 29.22 -0.57
CA ARG A 903 -11.68 28.53 -1.79
C ARG A 903 -10.18 28.76 -2.02
N ALA A 904 -9.65 29.94 -1.71
CA ALA A 904 -8.21 30.23 -1.84
C ALA A 904 -7.38 29.41 -0.82
N ALA A 905 -7.84 29.33 0.43
CA ALA A 905 -7.26 28.47 1.45
C ALA A 905 -7.26 26.99 1.02
N ALA A 906 -8.42 26.44 0.65
CA ALA A 906 -8.54 25.05 0.19
C ALA A 906 -7.69 24.77 -1.07
N SER A 907 -7.55 25.74 -1.98
CA SER A 907 -6.68 25.62 -3.16
C SER A 907 -5.20 25.53 -2.81
N ALA A 908 -4.75 26.24 -1.76
CA ALA A 908 -3.40 26.15 -1.24
C ALA A 908 -3.11 24.76 -0.64
N VAL A 909 -4.04 24.19 0.13
CA VAL A 909 -3.91 22.84 0.70
C VAL A 909 -3.75 21.79 -0.40
N ARG A 910 -4.61 21.85 -1.42
CA ARG A 910 -4.51 21.00 -2.61
C ARG A 910 -3.15 21.12 -3.29
N GLU A 911 -2.60 22.33 -3.44
CA GLU A 911 -1.29 22.54 -4.07
C GLU A 911 -0.13 22.02 -3.21
N VAL A 912 -0.17 22.19 -1.88
CA VAL A 912 0.82 21.61 -0.95
C VAL A 912 0.86 20.09 -1.10
N ALA A 913 -0.30 19.43 -1.05
CA ALA A 913 -0.40 17.99 -1.21
C ALA A 913 0.03 17.52 -2.62
N SER A 914 -0.42 18.17 -3.70
CA SER A 914 -0.04 17.79 -5.07
C SER A 914 1.44 18.07 -5.39
N SER A 915 2.10 18.93 -4.62
CA SER A 915 3.55 19.17 -4.69
C SER A 915 4.38 18.07 -3.99
N GLY A 916 3.73 17.05 -3.40
CA GLY A 916 4.41 16.00 -2.64
C GLY A 916 4.98 16.48 -1.31
N ILE A 917 4.49 17.60 -0.77
CA ILE A 917 4.94 18.14 0.52
C ILE A 917 4.06 17.56 1.62
N GLN A 918 4.61 16.60 2.37
CA GLN A 918 3.96 16.08 3.58
C GLN A 918 4.05 17.12 4.71
N VAL A 919 2.92 17.36 5.37
CA VAL A 919 2.78 18.20 6.57
C VAL A 919 2.25 17.34 7.71
N ALA A 920 2.58 17.65 8.96
CA ALA A 920 2.17 16.84 10.11
C ALA A 920 0.65 16.95 10.37
N ALA A 921 0.11 18.16 10.19
CA ALA A 921 -1.31 18.47 10.17
C ALA A 921 -1.56 19.71 9.29
N VAL A 922 -2.77 19.85 8.74
CA VAL A 922 -3.23 21.11 8.14
C VAL A 922 -4.73 21.27 8.34
N GLU A 923 -5.10 22.28 9.11
CA GLU A 923 -6.48 22.56 9.51
C GLU A 923 -6.99 23.83 8.83
N ILE A 924 -8.25 23.85 8.41
CA ILE A 924 -8.95 25.04 7.95
C ILE A 924 -9.96 25.51 9.00
N LEU A 925 -10.10 26.82 9.18
CA LEU A 925 -11.19 27.49 9.91
C LEU A 925 -11.71 28.64 9.02
N ASP A 926 -13.02 28.82 8.91
CA ASP A 926 -13.63 29.97 8.22
C ASP A 926 -13.73 31.23 9.10
N GLU A 927 -14.06 32.37 8.50
CA GLU A 927 -14.20 33.64 9.21
C GLU A 927 -15.28 33.62 10.31
N VAL A 928 -16.35 32.86 10.14
CA VAL A 928 -17.35 32.64 11.21
C VAL A 928 -16.73 31.87 12.38
N GLN A 929 -15.95 30.83 12.13
CA GLN A 929 -15.24 30.10 13.19
C GLN A 929 -14.24 31.00 13.94
N MET A 930 -13.45 31.79 13.22
CA MET A 930 -12.49 32.72 13.81
C MET A 930 -13.18 33.83 14.62
N ARG A 931 -14.32 34.34 14.14
CA ARG A 931 -15.17 35.28 14.88
C ARG A 931 -15.76 34.67 16.14
N ASN A 932 -16.23 33.43 16.10
CA ASN A 932 -16.81 32.78 17.27
C ASN A 932 -15.75 32.46 18.33
N ILE A 933 -14.51 32.16 17.93
CA ILE A 933 -13.34 32.08 18.83
C ILE A 933 -13.08 33.44 19.52
N ASN A 934 -13.08 34.54 18.76
CA ASN A 934 -12.96 35.90 19.31
C ASN A 934 -14.08 36.23 20.31
N LEU A 935 -15.34 35.89 19.99
CA LEU A 935 -16.51 36.17 20.83
C LEU A 935 -16.54 35.33 22.12
N ALA A 936 -16.10 34.08 22.06
CA ALA A 936 -16.03 33.19 23.22
C ALA A 936 -14.85 33.48 24.15
N ALA A 937 -13.87 34.31 23.72
CA ALA A 937 -12.68 34.70 24.48
C ALA A 937 -11.84 33.52 25.02
N LEU A 938 -11.85 32.38 24.30
CA LEU A 938 -11.14 31.15 24.70
C LEU A 938 -9.64 31.14 24.33
N THR A 939 -9.15 32.16 23.62
CA THR A 939 -7.73 32.31 23.24
C THR A 939 -7.17 33.65 23.72
N ARG A 940 -5.88 33.69 24.10
CA ARG A 940 -5.22 34.94 24.51
C ARG A 940 -5.05 35.90 23.33
N LEU A 941 -4.75 35.39 22.14
CA LEU A 941 -4.77 36.18 20.90
C LEU A 941 -6.21 36.52 20.51
N LYS A 942 -6.42 37.76 20.05
CA LYS A 942 -7.56 38.12 19.21
C LYS A 942 -7.16 37.93 17.74
N TRP A 943 -7.95 37.15 17.02
CA TRP A 943 -7.66 36.73 15.65
C TRP A 943 -8.29 37.67 14.62
N LYS A 944 -7.76 37.59 13.39
CA LYS A 944 -8.44 38.11 12.20
C LYS A 944 -9.66 37.24 11.89
N GLU A 945 -10.76 37.89 11.52
CA GLU A 945 -11.99 37.22 11.07
C GLU A 945 -11.89 37.03 9.54
N GLU A 946 -10.90 36.22 9.14
CA GLU A 946 -10.55 35.84 7.76
C GLU A 946 -10.43 34.30 7.70
N PRO A 947 -10.76 33.63 6.58
CA PRO A 947 -10.44 32.22 6.36
C PRO A 947 -8.97 31.92 6.65
N THR A 948 -8.71 30.93 7.50
CA THR A 948 -7.38 30.68 8.09
C THR A 948 -6.98 29.22 7.96
N LEU A 949 -5.72 28.97 7.55
CA LEU A 949 -5.08 27.66 7.66
C LEU A 949 -4.11 27.62 8.83
N PHE A 950 -4.10 26.51 9.56
CA PHE A 950 -3.14 26.17 10.61
C PHE A 950 -2.34 24.95 10.17
N PHE A 951 -1.06 25.14 9.86
CA PHE A 951 -0.14 24.07 9.49
C PHE A 951 0.70 23.64 10.69
N LYS A 952 0.95 22.33 10.78
CA LYS A 952 1.97 21.75 11.66
C LYS A 952 3.03 21.06 10.80
N PHE A 953 4.29 21.26 11.13
CA PHE A 953 5.45 20.61 10.50
C PHE A 953 6.25 19.89 11.57
N ALA A 954 6.63 18.64 11.34
CA ALA A 954 7.39 17.86 12.30
C ALA A 954 8.45 16.99 11.61
N GLY A 955 9.57 16.74 12.28
CA GLY A 955 10.68 15.96 11.71
C GLY A 955 11.87 15.76 12.65
N SER A 956 12.87 15.03 12.15
CA SER A 956 14.12 14.72 12.87
C SER A 956 15.21 15.77 12.74
N ASP A 957 15.02 16.79 11.89
CA ASP A 957 15.99 17.85 11.61
C ASP A 957 15.28 19.21 11.48
N ASP A 958 15.69 20.16 12.33
CA ASP A 958 15.11 21.51 12.43
C ASP A 958 15.21 22.31 11.12
N PHE A 959 16.32 22.17 10.38
CA PHE A 959 16.53 22.88 9.13
C PHE A 959 15.60 22.35 8.03
N ILE A 960 15.40 21.03 7.94
CA ILE A 960 14.44 20.41 7.03
C ILE A 960 13.01 20.84 7.37
N VAL A 961 12.62 20.82 8.65
CA VAL A 961 11.28 21.27 9.10
C VAL A 961 11.03 22.74 8.72
N LYS A 962 11.99 23.64 9.01
CA LYS A 962 11.92 25.06 8.63
C LYS A 962 11.93 25.28 7.12
N HIS A 963 12.66 24.48 6.35
CA HIS A 963 12.68 24.53 4.89
C HIS A 963 11.36 24.09 4.26
N ILE A 964 10.72 23.05 4.81
CA ILE A 964 9.38 22.60 4.39
C ILE A 964 8.34 23.69 4.69
N ALA A 965 8.35 24.24 5.90
CA ALA A 965 7.45 25.33 6.28
C ALA A 965 7.60 26.55 5.34
N LYS A 966 8.83 26.97 5.05
CA LYS A 966 9.10 28.05 4.09
C LYS A 966 8.50 27.76 2.70
N LYS A 967 8.67 26.54 2.18
CA LYS A 967 8.07 26.14 0.88
C LYS A 967 6.54 26.19 0.91
N VAL A 968 5.91 25.80 2.02
CA VAL A 968 4.46 25.97 2.18
C VAL A 968 4.08 27.45 2.22
N GLY A 969 4.84 28.32 2.90
CA GLY A 969 4.66 29.78 2.83
C GLY A 969 4.78 30.35 1.42
N GLU A 970 5.64 29.78 0.57
CA GLU A 970 5.77 30.14 -0.85
C GLU A 970 4.57 29.64 -1.70
N ILE A 971 3.87 28.58 -1.27
CA ILE A 971 2.63 28.07 -1.91
C ILE A 971 1.40 28.88 -1.44
N THR A 972 1.22 29.08 -0.14
CA THR A 972 0.07 29.82 0.42
C THR A 972 0.07 31.27 -0.08
N LYS A 973 1.24 31.92 -0.16
CA LYS A 973 1.39 33.25 -0.77
C LYS A 973 1.00 33.28 -2.25
N ARG A 974 1.35 32.26 -3.05
CA ARG A 974 0.92 32.17 -4.46
C ARG A 974 -0.58 31.91 -4.61
N ASN A 975 -1.21 31.30 -3.62
CA ASN A 975 -2.67 31.16 -3.49
C ASN A 975 -3.34 32.37 -2.80
N GLY A 976 -2.66 33.52 -2.72
CA GLY A 976 -3.25 34.79 -2.28
C GLY A 976 -3.34 35.01 -0.77
N SER A 977 -2.60 34.25 0.04
CA SER A 977 -2.58 34.42 1.50
C SER A 977 -2.09 35.82 1.93
N SER A 978 -2.79 36.42 2.91
CA SER A 978 -2.56 37.78 3.41
C SER A 978 -1.59 37.85 4.60
N THR A 979 -1.31 36.73 5.28
CA THR A 979 -0.33 36.63 6.39
C THR A 979 0.34 35.26 6.40
N TYR A 980 1.54 35.16 6.98
CA TYR A 980 2.16 33.87 7.31
C TYR A 980 2.96 34.02 8.60
N THR A 981 2.32 33.72 9.74
CA THR A 981 2.92 33.75 11.08
C THR A 981 3.53 32.38 11.36
N PHE A 982 4.72 32.33 11.95
CA PHE A 982 5.50 31.12 12.14
C PHE A 982 6.03 31.09 13.57
N ALA A 983 5.72 30.03 14.33
CA ALA A 983 6.12 29.92 15.72
C ALA A 983 7.65 29.91 15.89
N SER A 984 8.15 30.79 16.75
CA SER A 984 9.56 30.91 17.11
C SER A 984 9.95 30.02 18.29
N ASP A 985 9.00 29.70 19.17
CA ASP A 985 9.18 28.79 20.32
C ASP A 985 7.94 27.91 20.59
N GLU A 986 8.02 27.07 21.64
CA GLU A 986 6.98 26.14 22.07
C GLU A 986 5.73 26.82 22.66
N ALA A 987 5.87 27.97 23.32
CA ALA A 987 4.73 28.71 23.86
C ALA A 987 3.95 29.40 22.73
N GLU A 988 4.64 29.95 21.73
CA GLU A 988 4.02 30.50 20.52
C GLU A 988 3.37 29.39 19.68
N ARG A 989 3.98 28.20 19.58
CA ARG A 989 3.37 27.03 18.92
C ARG A 989 2.02 26.68 19.54
N ASP A 990 1.96 26.55 20.86
CA ASP A 990 0.75 26.14 21.57
C ASP A 990 -0.31 27.25 21.62
N GLU A 991 0.11 28.52 21.68
CA GLU A 991 -0.79 29.67 21.52
C GLU A 991 -1.40 29.71 20.10
N LEU A 992 -0.59 29.53 19.05
CA LEU A 992 -1.11 29.52 17.68
C LEU A 992 -2.07 28.36 17.42
N TRP A 993 -1.81 27.17 17.99
CA TRP A 993 -2.71 26.01 17.87
C TRP A 993 -3.94 26.09 18.80
N SER A 994 -3.98 27.03 19.75
CA SER A 994 -5.10 27.15 20.71
C SER A 994 -6.45 27.46 20.05
N ALA A 995 -6.45 28.23 18.96
CA ALA A 995 -7.67 28.54 18.18
C ALA A 995 -8.33 27.27 17.62
N ARG A 996 -7.54 26.35 17.07
CA ARG A 996 -8.04 25.07 16.55
C ARG A 996 -8.61 24.19 17.66
N LYS A 997 -7.98 24.17 18.84
CA LYS A 997 -8.47 23.46 20.05
C LYS A 997 -9.77 24.08 20.59
N ALA A 998 -9.98 25.39 20.42
CA ALA A 998 -11.15 26.10 20.90
C ALA A 998 -12.41 25.96 20.01
N ALA A 999 -12.29 25.48 18.77
CA ALA A 999 -13.31 25.64 17.72
C ALA A 999 -14.73 25.13 18.08
N LEU A 1000 -14.85 23.90 18.61
CA LEU A 1000 -16.16 23.35 19.01
C LEU A 1000 -16.73 24.08 20.24
N TRP A 1001 -15.88 24.39 21.22
CA TRP A 1001 -16.27 25.08 22.45
C TRP A 1001 -16.73 26.52 22.19
N SER A 1002 -16.10 27.22 21.25
CA SER A 1002 -16.48 28.58 20.88
C SER A 1002 -17.79 28.64 20.09
N MET A 1003 -18.14 27.59 19.34
CA MET A 1003 -19.48 27.42 18.76
C MET A 1003 -20.54 27.11 19.84
N LEU A 1004 -20.25 26.17 20.74
CA LEU A 1004 -21.14 25.83 21.87
C LEU A 1004 -21.40 27.01 22.81
N ALA A 1005 -20.50 27.99 22.87
CA ALA A 1005 -20.63 29.24 23.60
C ALA A 1005 -21.54 30.29 22.93
N GLN A 1006 -21.89 30.15 21.63
CA GLN A 1006 -22.83 31.06 20.96
C GLN A 1006 -24.31 30.68 21.18
N ARG A 1007 -24.59 29.55 21.86
CA ARG A 1007 -25.96 29.11 22.21
C ARG A 1007 -26.67 30.16 23.05
N GLN A 1008 -27.90 30.50 22.66
CA GLN A 1008 -28.74 31.50 23.34
C GLN A 1008 -29.71 30.85 24.33
N LYS A 1009 -30.09 29.59 24.09
CA LYS A 1009 -30.90 28.74 24.97
C LYS A 1009 -30.14 27.46 25.32
N PRO A 1010 -30.40 26.82 26.47
CA PRO A 1010 -29.92 25.46 26.75
C PRO A 1010 -30.41 24.41 25.73
N THR A 1011 -31.55 24.68 25.06
CA THR A 1011 -32.15 23.82 24.03
C THR A 1011 -31.52 23.97 22.64
N ASP A 1012 -30.60 24.91 22.44
CA ASP A 1012 -29.94 25.08 21.15
C ASP A 1012 -28.90 23.96 20.96
N LYS A 1013 -28.91 23.33 19.79
CA LYS A 1013 -28.04 22.20 19.43
C LYS A 1013 -26.93 22.65 18.48
N VAL A 1014 -25.82 21.92 18.50
CA VAL A 1014 -24.73 22.04 17.51
C VAL A 1014 -24.55 20.68 16.84
N TRP A 1015 -24.88 20.59 15.55
CA TRP A 1015 -24.61 19.40 14.74
C TRP A 1015 -23.22 19.55 14.12
N THR A 1016 -22.32 18.62 14.45
CA THR A 1016 -21.00 18.53 13.82
C THR A 1016 -21.10 17.59 12.63
N THR A 1017 -20.99 18.10 11.41
CA THR A 1017 -20.99 17.27 10.20
C THR A 1017 -19.60 16.67 9.96
N ASP A 1018 -19.52 15.70 9.04
CA ASP A 1018 -18.26 15.08 8.64
C ASP A 1018 -18.45 14.44 7.27
N VAL A 1019 -17.70 14.94 6.29
CA VAL A 1019 -17.58 14.39 4.93
C VAL A 1019 -16.15 14.57 4.45
N ALA A 1020 -15.69 13.69 3.56
CA ALA A 1020 -14.39 13.82 2.90
C ALA A 1020 -14.53 13.68 1.38
N VAL A 1021 -13.72 14.41 0.62
CA VAL A 1021 -13.68 14.36 -0.85
C VAL A 1021 -12.25 14.25 -1.38
N PRO A 1022 -12.03 13.77 -2.61
CA PRO A 1022 -10.73 13.87 -3.26
C PRO A 1022 -10.22 15.33 -3.27
N LEU A 1023 -8.95 15.56 -2.91
CA LEU A 1023 -8.36 16.89 -2.75
C LEU A 1023 -8.51 17.84 -3.97
N SER A 1024 -8.75 17.30 -5.17
CA SER A 1024 -9.10 18.07 -6.36
C SER A 1024 -10.45 18.79 -6.26
N ARG A 1025 -11.41 18.25 -5.50
CA ARG A 1025 -12.78 18.75 -5.28
C ARG A 1025 -12.97 19.50 -3.96
N LEU A 1026 -12.02 19.38 -3.03
CA LEU A 1026 -12.05 20.08 -1.74
C LEU A 1026 -12.40 21.59 -1.84
N PRO A 1027 -11.85 22.38 -2.78
CA PRO A 1027 -12.19 23.80 -2.88
C PRO A 1027 -13.60 24.06 -3.44
N ASP A 1028 -14.24 23.07 -4.08
CA ASP A 1028 -15.61 23.18 -4.61
C ASP A 1028 -16.64 22.90 -3.52
N ILE A 1029 -16.50 21.77 -2.83
CA ILE A 1029 -17.51 21.34 -1.84
C ILE A 1029 -17.55 22.29 -0.63
N ILE A 1030 -16.40 22.82 -0.20
CA ILE A 1030 -16.34 23.77 0.93
C ILE A 1030 -17.04 25.10 0.58
N GLU A 1031 -16.94 25.56 -0.68
CA GLU A 1031 -17.62 26.78 -1.13
C GLU A 1031 -19.14 26.57 -1.27
N LEU A 1032 -19.56 25.42 -1.80
CA LEU A 1032 -20.99 25.06 -1.89
C LEU A 1032 -21.62 24.83 -0.52
N ALA A 1033 -20.93 24.13 0.38
CA ALA A 1033 -21.38 23.93 1.77
C ALA A 1033 -21.52 25.26 2.52
N LYS A 1034 -20.62 26.21 2.29
CA LYS A 1034 -20.70 27.56 2.85
C LYS A 1034 -21.94 28.31 2.34
N ALA A 1035 -22.18 28.30 1.03
CA ALA A 1035 -23.34 28.94 0.42
C ALA A 1035 -24.67 28.33 0.91
N ASP A 1036 -24.75 27.00 1.04
CA ASP A 1036 -25.95 26.29 1.51
C ASP A 1036 -26.27 26.60 2.99
N ILE A 1037 -25.23 26.77 3.82
CA ILE A 1037 -25.37 27.26 5.20
C ILE A 1037 -25.91 28.69 5.23
N GLU A 1038 -25.38 29.59 4.41
CA GLU A 1038 -25.83 30.98 4.32
C GLU A 1038 -27.28 31.10 3.83
N GLU A 1039 -27.66 30.35 2.79
CA GLU A 1039 -29.04 30.31 2.27
C GLU A 1039 -30.03 29.73 3.30
N SER A 1040 -29.61 28.78 4.14
CA SER A 1040 -30.46 28.19 5.19
C SER A 1040 -30.84 29.15 6.32
N GLY A 1041 -30.12 30.28 6.49
CA GLY A 1041 -30.34 31.22 7.59
C GLY A 1041 -30.08 30.61 8.98
N LEU A 1042 -29.14 29.66 9.06
CA LEU A 1042 -28.61 29.09 10.30
C LEU A 1042 -27.22 29.70 10.61
N MET A 1043 -26.77 29.59 11.86
CA MET A 1043 -25.38 29.93 12.18
C MET A 1043 -24.51 28.68 11.96
N GLY A 1044 -23.75 28.66 10.87
CA GLY A 1044 -22.78 27.60 10.59
C GLY A 1044 -21.38 28.14 10.35
N SER A 1045 -20.39 27.39 10.84
CA SER A 1045 -18.97 27.60 10.54
C SER A 1045 -18.38 26.36 9.86
N ILE A 1046 -17.20 26.52 9.25
CA ILE A 1046 -16.44 25.43 8.63
C ILE A 1046 -15.11 25.23 9.38
N VAL A 1047 -14.81 23.98 9.73
CA VAL A 1047 -13.57 23.55 10.38
C VAL A 1047 -13.16 22.17 9.83
N GLY A 1048 -11.87 21.87 9.62
CA GLY A 1048 -11.51 20.53 9.12
C GLY A 1048 -10.02 20.26 8.97
N HIS A 1049 -9.63 19.00 9.15
CA HIS A 1049 -8.27 18.47 8.94
C HIS A 1049 -8.00 18.18 7.46
N VAL A 1050 -8.13 19.22 6.64
CA VAL A 1050 -8.22 19.19 5.16
C VAL A 1050 -7.03 18.59 4.40
N GLY A 1051 -5.99 18.11 5.07
CA GLY A 1051 -4.81 17.49 4.43
C GLY A 1051 -5.09 16.18 3.70
N ASP A 1052 -6.12 15.44 4.11
CA ASP A 1052 -6.63 14.24 3.44
C ASP A 1052 -7.92 14.47 2.64
N GLY A 1053 -8.55 15.65 2.82
CA GLY A 1053 -9.79 16.06 2.17
C GLY A 1053 -11.03 16.03 3.06
N ASN A 1054 -10.90 15.71 4.35
CA ASN A 1054 -11.99 15.79 5.34
C ASN A 1054 -12.33 17.25 5.69
N PHE A 1055 -13.60 17.57 5.84
CA PHE A 1055 -14.02 18.74 6.60
C PHE A 1055 -15.34 18.52 7.35
N HIS A 1056 -15.59 19.41 8.31
CA HIS A 1056 -16.78 19.49 9.14
C HIS A 1056 -17.42 20.86 8.98
N THR A 1057 -18.71 20.92 9.29
CA THR A 1057 -19.43 22.15 9.55
C THR A 1057 -20.09 22.06 10.92
N LEU A 1058 -20.04 23.14 11.69
CA LEU A 1058 -20.65 23.22 13.02
C LEU A 1058 -21.93 24.03 12.90
N LEU A 1059 -23.07 23.35 12.75
CA LEU A 1059 -24.37 23.99 12.56
C LEU A 1059 -25.05 24.23 13.91
N LEU A 1060 -25.14 25.50 14.33
CA LEU A 1060 -25.87 25.93 15.52
C LEU A 1060 -27.32 26.31 15.14
N PHE A 1061 -28.28 25.60 15.74
CA PHE A 1061 -29.71 25.82 15.53
C PHE A 1061 -30.50 25.61 16.83
N PRO A 1062 -31.57 26.41 17.07
CA PRO A 1062 -32.61 26.04 18.01
C PRO A 1062 -33.30 24.75 17.55
N GLU A 1063 -33.64 23.85 18.47
CA GLU A 1063 -34.27 22.55 18.15
C GLU A 1063 -35.51 22.69 17.24
N GLU A 1064 -36.29 23.77 17.37
CA GLU A 1064 -37.43 24.06 16.48
C GLU A 1064 -37.08 24.26 14.99
N LYS A 1065 -35.79 24.44 14.66
CA LYS A 1065 -35.26 24.54 13.29
C LYS A 1065 -34.58 23.24 12.79
N ARG A 1066 -34.61 22.14 13.55
CA ARG A 1066 -33.96 20.86 13.20
C ARG A 1066 -34.17 20.42 11.73
N PRO A 1067 -35.39 20.46 11.14
CA PRO A 1067 -35.59 20.06 9.74
C PRO A 1067 -34.83 20.89 8.70
N ILE A 1068 -34.49 22.15 9.03
CA ILE A 1068 -33.67 23.01 8.16
C ILE A 1068 -32.20 22.58 8.25
N ALA A 1069 -31.71 22.29 9.46
CA ALA A 1069 -30.36 21.80 9.67
C ALA A 1069 -30.16 20.44 8.99
N GLU A 1070 -31.08 19.50 9.22
CA GLU A 1070 -31.12 18.18 8.56
C GLU A 1070 -31.04 18.33 7.04
N ALA A 1071 -31.86 19.20 6.44
CA ALA A 1071 -31.85 19.41 4.99
C ALA A 1071 -30.48 19.91 4.45
N VAL A 1072 -29.74 20.74 5.20
CA VAL A 1072 -28.36 21.16 4.84
C VAL A 1072 -27.37 20.00 5.00
N VAL A 1073 -27.44 19.25 6.10
CA VAL A 1073 -26.56 18.09 6.34
C VAL A 1073 -26.76 17.03 5.25
N HIS A 1074 -28.01 16.72 4.91
CA HIS A 1074 -28.35 15.76 3.87
C HIS A 1074 -27.80 16.18 2.50
N ARG A 1075 -28.01 17.44 2.07
CA ARG A 1075 -27.42 17.97 0.84
C ARG A 1075 -25.89 17.92 0.83
N MET A 1076 -25.25 18.18 1.96
CA MET A 1076 -23.79 18.15 2.08
C MET A 1076 -23.22 16.74 1.89
N VAL A 1077 -23.86 15.73 2.47
CA VAL A 1077 -23.52 14.31 2.26
C VAL A 1077 -23.80 13.89 0.81
N ASP A 1078 -24.95 14.29 0.26
CA ASP A 1078 -25.30 14.00 -1.14
C ASP A 1078 -24.28 14.58 -2.12
N MET A 1079 -23.86 15.84 -1.93
CA MET A 1079 -22.80 16.48 -2.68
C MET A 1079 -21.46 15.77 -2.53
N ALA A 1080 -21.06 15.35 -1.31
CA ALA A 1080 -19.80 14.64 -1.09
C ALA A 1080 -19.73 13.35 -1.92
N ILE A 1081 -20.78 12.52 -1.88
CA ILE A 1081 -20.87 11.28 -2.66
C ILE A 1081 -20.82 11.58 -4.17
N GLU A 1082 -21.56 12.58 -4.64
CA GLU A 1082 -21.58 13.01 -6.05
C GLU A 1082 -20.23 13.59 -6.52
N MET A 1083 -19.41 14.11 -5.61
CA MET A 1083 -18.03 14.51 -5.88
C MET A 1083 -17.01 13.36 -5.86
N LYS A 1084 -17.47 12.11 -5.68
CA LYS A 1084 -16.65 10.90 -5.44
C LYS A 1084 -15.90 10.93 -4.10
N GLY A 1085 -16.47 11.62 -3.12
CA GLY A 1085 -16.13 11.53 -1.71
C GLY A 1085 -16.97 10.49 -0.98
N THR A 1086 -17.14 10.70 0.32
CA THR A 1086 -17.83 9.79 1.26
C THR A 1086 -18.68 10.54 2.28
N ALA A 1087 -19.73 9.88 2.77
CA ALA A 1087 -20.65 10.36 3.79
C ALA A 1087 -20.03 10.50 5.19
N THR A 1088 -18.83 9.96 5.41
CA THR A 1088 -18.05 10.13 6.65
C THR A 1088 -16.57 9.99 6.35
N GLY A 1089 -15.76 10.97 6.76
CA GLY A 1089 -14.32 10.84 6.72
C GLY A 1089 -13.76 10.19 7.99
N GLU A 1090 -14.33 10.48 9.17
CA GLU A 1090 -13.83 9.91 10.43
C GLU A 1090 -14.85 9.55 11.53
N HIS A 1091 -16.08 10.05 11.53
CA HIS A 1091 -17.04 9.76 12.61
C HIS A 1091 -17.57 8.32 12.58
N GLY A 1092 -17.69 7.72 11.39
CA GLY A 1092 -18.41 6.47 11.15
C GLY A 1092 -19.85 6.68 10.66
N ILE A 1093 -20.62 5.61 10.66
CA ILE A 1093 -21.92 5.48 10.00
C ILE A 1093 -23.09 5.50 11.00
N GLY A 1094 -22.95 4.79 12.13
CA GLY A 1094 -23.88 4.83 13.24
C GLY A 1094 -25.34 4.55 12.86
N LEU A 1095 -26.22 5.46 13.29
CA LEU A 1095 -27.65 5.42 13.06
C LEU A 1095 -28.08 6.16 11.80
N VAL A 1096 -27.60 7.39 11.58
CA VAL A 1096 -28.16 8.28 10.54
C VAL A 1096 -27.53 8.03 9.18
N LYS A 1097 -26.21 7.89 9.09
CA LYS A 1097 -25.51 7.80 7.80
C LYS A 1097 -25.67 6.44 7.12
N ARG A 1098 -26.23 5.42 7.80
CA ARG A 1098 -26.38 4.04 7.26
C ARG A 1098 -27.18 3.97 5.96
N ASP A 1099 -28.15 4.86 5.80
CA ASP A 1099 -29.03 4.87 4.62
C ASP A 1099 -28.34 5.49 3.39
N TYR A 1100 -27.20 6.18 3.57
CA TYR A 1100 -26.36 6.66 2.46
C TYR A 1100 -25.45 5.58 1.87
N LEU A 1101 -25.19 4.48 2.56
CA LEU A 1101 -24.26 3.44 2.07
C LEU A 1101 -24.72 2.82 0.74
N GLU A 1102 -26.03 2.71 0.47
CA GLU A 1102 -26.52 2.22 -0.82
C GLU A 1102 -26.35 3.26 -1.95
N LYS A 1103 -26.29 4.58 -1.64
CA LYS A 1103 -25.93 5.64 -2.61
C LYS A 1103 -24.41 5.67 -2.87
N GLU A 1104 -23.59 5.48 -1.84
CA GLU A 1104 -22.13 5.59 -1.92
C GLU A 1104 -21.46 4.32 -2.48
N LEU A 1105 -21.86 3.14 -1.98
CA LEU A 1105 -21.19 1.86 -2.26
C LEU A 1105 -21.99 0.93 -3.16
N GLY A 1106 -23.24 1.28 -3.47
CA GLY A 1106 -24.19 0.43 -4.19
C GLY A 1106 -24.83 -0.65 -3.32
N LYS A 1107 -26.06 -1.01 -3.68
CA LYS A 1107 -26.92 -1.95 -2.95
C LYS A 1107 -26.24 -3.29 -2.68
N GLU A 1108 -25.60 -3.88 -3.69
CA GLU A 1108 -24.96 -5.19 -3.61
C GLU A 1108 -23.82 -5.24 -2.57
N THR A 1109 -23.15 -4.12 -2.36
CA THR A 1109 -22.11 -3.97 -1.32
C THR A 1109 -22.73 -3.98 0.07
N VAL A 1110 -23.84 -3.27 0.28
CA VAL A 1110 -24.57 -3.28 1.57
C VAL A 1110 -25.27 -4.62 1.82
N ASP A 1111 -25.80 -5.26 0.79
CA ASP A 1111 -26.28 -6.65 0.86
C ASP A 1111 -25.13 -7.62 1.28
N THR A 1112 -23.90 -7.37 0.84
CA THR A 1112 -22.71 -8.15 1.27
C THR A 1112 -22.35 -7.87 2.73
N MET A 1113 -22.42 -6.62 3.18
CA MET A 1113 -22.25 -6.26 4.60
C MET A 1113 -23.30 -6.96 5.49
N ARG A 1114 -24.56 -7.09 5.03
CA ARG A 1114 -25.58 -7.88 5.75
C ARG A 1114 -25.23 -9.37 5.81
N THR A 1115 -24.64 -9.95 4.75
CA THR A 1115 -24.11 -11.33 4.81
C THR A 1115 -23.04 -11.45 5.90
N MET A 1116 -22.09 -10.52 5.98
CA MET A 1116 -21.04 -10.51 7.01
C MET A 1116 -21.63 -10.37 8.42
N LYS A 1117 -22.54 -9.41 8.64
CA LYS A 1117 -23.26 -9.22 9.91
C LYS A 1117 -23.99 -10.49 10.35
N ASN A 1118 -24.69 -11.16 9.42
CA ASN A 1118 -25.39 -12.41 9.70
C ASN A 1118 -24.43 -13.60 9.96
N ALA A 1119 -23.20 -13.57 9.44
CA ALA A 1119 -22.20 -14.61 9.67
C ALA A 1119 -21.51 -14.48 11.04
N PHE A 1120 -21.19 -13.25 11.47
CA PHE A 1120 -20.58 -12.99 12.79
C PHE A 1120 -21.60 -12.91 13.94
N ASP A 1121 -22.84 -12.52 13.64
CA ASP A 1121 -23.94 -12.41 14.60
C ASP A 1121 -25.27 -12.88 14.01
N PRO A 1122 -25.50 -14.21 13.96
CA PRO A 1122 -26.71 -14.80 13.38
C PRO A 1122 -27.99 -14.58 14.20
N MET A 1123 -27.92 -13.91 15.36
CA MET A 1123 -29.09 -13.50 16.15
C MET A 1123 -29.33 -11.98 16.15
N CYS A 1124 -28.45 -11.20 15.51
CA CYS A 1124 -28.41 -9.75 15.58
C CYS A 1124 -28.51 -9.22 17.02
N ILE A 1125 -27.70 -9.75 17.95
CA ILE A 1125 -27.62 -9.21 19.32
C ILE A 1125 -26.63 -8.05 19.44
N LEU A 1126 -25.49 -8.07 18.73
CA LEU A 1126 -24.42 -7.08 18.86
C LEU A 1126 -24.75 -5.81 18.07
N ASN A 1127 -25.02 -4.71 18.79
CA ASN A 1127 -25.22 -3.37 18.26
C ASN A 1127 -26.13 -3.30 17.00
N CYS A 1128 -27.24 -4.06 17.03
CA CYS A 1128 -28.06 -4.35 15.85
C CYS A 1128 -28.76 -3.11 15.27
N ASP A 1129 -28.96 -3.10 13.93
CA ASP A 1129 -29.54 -1.99 13.14
C ASP A 1129 -28.73 -0.68 13.18
N LYS A 1130 -27.40 -0.81 13.21
CA LYS A 1130 -26.38 0.25 13.04
C LYS A 1130 -25.38 -0.17 11.96
N VAL A 1131 -24.71 0.82 11.35
CA VAL A 1131 -23.90 0.70 10.12
C VAL A 1131 -24.72 0.29 8.89
N ILE A 1132 -25.58 -0.72 9.02
CA ILE A 1132 -26.49 -1.21 7.99
C ILE A 1132 -27.88 -1.49 8.56
N ARG A 1133 -28.92 -1.28 7.75
CA ARG A 1133 -30.28 -1.75 8.05
C ARG A 1133 -30.30 -3.28 8.11
N MET A 1134 -30.88 -3.82 9.17
CA MET A 1134 -31.20 -5.24 9.40
C MET A 1134 -32.71 -5.46 9.60
N LYS A 1135 -33.51 -4.39 9.57
CA LYS A 1135 -34.98 -4.39 9.44
C LYS A 1135 -35.41 -3.44 8.31
N PRO A 1136 -36.48 -3.74 7.57
CA PRO A 1136 -37.16 -2.76 6.72
C PRO A 1136 -37.64 -1.55 7.53
N VAL A 1137 -37.84 -0.41 6.85
CA VAL A 1137 -38.48 0.77 7.45
C VAL A 1137 -39.99 0.51 7.55
N GLU A 1138 -40.62 0.85 8.67
CA GLU A 1138 -42.08 0.71 8.82
C GLU A 1138 -42.80 1.80 7.99
N GLY A 1139 -43.18 1.46 6.76
CA GLY A 1139 -43.90 2.35 5.84
C GLY A 1139 -43.69 2.08 4.35
N GLU A 1140 -42.70 1.26 3.98
CA GLU A 1140 -42.39 0.83 2.60
C GLU A 1140 -42.87 -0.60 2.29
#